data_AF-Q3TP24-F1
#
_entry.id   AF-Q3TP24-F1
#
_cell.length_a   1.000
_cell.length_b   1.000
_cell.length_c   1.000
_cell.angle_alpha   90.00
_cell.angle_beta   90.00
_cell.angle_gamma   90.00
#
_symmetry.space_group_name_H-M   'P 1'
#
loop_
_entity.id
_entity.type
_entity.pdbx_description
1 polymer ?
#
loop_
_entity_poly.entity_id
_entity_poly.type
_entity_poly.pdbx_seq_one_letter_code
_entity_poly.pdbx_strand_id
1 'polypeptide(L)'
;MRLLIPSLIFLEALGLCLAKATTVQWCAVSNSEEEKCLRWQNEMRKVGGPPLSCVKKSSTRQCIQAIVTNRADAMTLDGGTMFDAGKPPYKLRPVAAEVYGTKEQPRTHYYAVAVVKNSSNFHLNQLQGLRSCHTGIGRSAGWKIPIGTLRPYLNWNGPPASLEEAVSKFFSKSCVPGAQKDRFPNLCSSCAGTGANKCASSPEEPYSGYAGALRCLRDNAGDVAFTRGSTVFEELPNKAERDQYKLLCPDNTWKPVTEYKECHLAQVPSHAVVSRSTNDKEEAIWELLRQSQEKFGKKQASGFQLFASPSGQKDLLFKESAFGFVRVPQKVDVGLYLTFSYTTSIQNLNKKQQDVIASKARVTWCAVGSEEKRKCDQWNRASRGRVTCISFPTTEDCIVAIMKGDADAMSLDGGYIYTAGKCGLVPVLAENQKSSKSNGLDCVNRPVEGYLAVAAVRREDAGFTWSSLRGKKSCHTAVDRTAGWNIPMGLLANQTRSCKFNEFFSQSCAPGADPKSNLCALCIGDEKGENKCAPNSKERYQGYTGALRCLAEKAGNVAFLKDSTVLQNTDGKNTEEWARNLKLKDFELLCLDDTRKPVTEAKNCHLAIAPNHAVVSRTDKVEVLQQVLLDQQVQFGRNGQRCPGEFCLFQSKTKNLLFNDNTECLAKIPGKTTSEKYLGKEYVIATERLKQCSSSPLLEACAFLTQ
;
A
#
# COMPACT_ATOMS: atom_id res chain seq x y z
N MET A 1 9.71 67.29 -31.98
CA MET A 1 8.91 66.56 -30.97
C MET A 1 9.39 65.12 -30.99
N ARG A 2 10.45 64.72 -30.27
CA ARG A 2 10.58 64.52 -28.81
C ARG A 2 9.45 63.68 -28.19
N LEU A 3 9.85 62.45 -27.83
CA LEU A 3 9.51 61.64 -26.65
C LEU A 3 8.07 61.12 -26.55
N LEU A 4 7.93 59.78 -26.53
CA LEU A 4 7.11 59.00 -25.58
C LEU A 4 7.16 57.49 -25.95
N ILE A 5 8.32 56.87 -25.76
CA ILE A 5 8.46 55.41 -25.63
C ILE A 5 9.46 55.23 -24.48
N PRO A 6 9.01 55.23 -23.20
CA PRO A 6 9.03 53.97 -22.45
C PRO A 6 8.05 53.96 -21.26
N SER A 7 6.83 53.43 -21.44
CA SER A 7 5.93 53.22 -20.28
C SER A 7 5.17 51.90 -20.31
N LEU A 8 5.27 51.13 -21.39
CA LEU A 8 4.49 49.90 -21.58
C LEU A 8 5.28 48.60 -21.32
N ILE A 9 6.60 48.67 -21.14
CA ILE A 9 7.44 47.48 -20.87
C ILE A 9 7.60 47.22 -19.36
N PHE A 10 7.17 48.15 -18.49
CA PHE A 10 7.27 47.97 -17.03
C PHE A 10 6.06 47.30 -16.37
N LEU A 11 4.97 47.03 -17.10
CA LEU A 11 3.81 46.31 -16.55
C LEU A 11 3.77 44.81 -16.85
N GLU A 12 4.57 44.31 -17.80
CA GLU A 12 4.64 42.87 -18.08
C GLU A 12 5.64 42.11 -17.19
N ALA A 13 6.49 42.82 -16.45
CA ALA A 13 7.41 42.24 -15.47
C ALA A 13 6.83 42.09 -14.04
N LEU A 14 5.61 42.58 -13.78
CA LEU A 14 4.91 42.46 -12.49
C LEU A 14 3.79 41.40 -12.49
N GLY A 15 3.60 40.70 -13.61
CA GLY A 15 2.72 39.53 -13.73
C GLY A 15 3.34 38.23 -13.19
N LEU A 16 4.21 38.30 -12.18
CA LEU A 16 4.50 37.14 -11.34
C LEU A 16 3.20 36.80 -10.61
N CYS A 17 2.55 35.72 -11.04
CA CYS A 17 1.39 35.13 -10.39
C CYS A 17 1.57 35.10 -8.87
N LEU A 18 0.98 36.08 -8.15
CA LEU A 18 0.61 35.90 -6.76
C LEU A 18 -0.54 34.89 -6.76
N ALA A 19 -0.21 33.60 -6.92
CA ALA A 19 -1.12 32.52 -6.62
C ALA A 19 -1.57 32.75 -5.16
N LYS A 20 -2.85 33.13 -4.99
CA LYS A 20 -3.42 33.42 -3.67
C LYS A 20 -3.24 32.17 -2.81
N ALA A 21 -2.42 32.28 -1.76
CA ALA A 21 -2.10 31.15 -0.90
C ALA A 21 -3.39 30.50 -0.36
N THR A 22 -3.54 29.21 -0.59
CA THR A 22 -4.75 28.46 -0.21
C THR A 22 -4.83 28.35 1.31
N THR A 23 -5.90 28.89 1.91
CA THR A 23 -6.12 28.81 3.36
C THR A 23 -6.57 27.41 3.76
N VAL A 24 -5.90 26.84 4.77
CA VAL A 24 -6.26 25.55 5.37
C VAL A 24 -7.19 25.78 6.56
N GLN A 25 -8.36 25.16 6.53
CA GLN A 25 -9.35 25.16 7.62
C GLN A 25 -9.13 23.95 8.54
N TRP A 26 -8.56 24.17 9.72
CA TRP A 26 -8.32 23.12 10.71
C TRP A 26 -9.54 22.89 11.60
N CYS A 27 -9.93 21.62 11.78
CA CYS A 27 -11.07 21.28 12.62
C CYS A 27 -10.66 20.94 14.06
N ALA A 28 -11.19 21.70 15.03
CA ALA A 28 -11.03 21.48 16.47
C ALA A 28 -12.29 20.83 17.06
N VAL A 29 -12.12 19.94 18.06
CA VAL A 29 -13.24 19.20 18.68
C VAL A 29 -13.61 19.69 20.09
N SER A 30 -12.89 20.66 20.65
CA SER A 30 -13.16 21.26 21.97
C SER A 30 -12.85 22.76 21.99
N ASN A 31 -13.31 23.46 23.03
CA ASN A 31 -12.96 24.88 23.25
C ASN A 31 -11.45 25.06 23.34
N SER A 32 -10.77 24.21 24.10
CA SER A 32 -9.32 24.28 24.30
C SER A 32 -8.52 24.03 23.02
N GLU A 33 -9.00 23.13 22.16
CA GLU A 33 -8.40 22.94 20.84
C GLU A 33 -8.62 24.13 19.91
N GLU A 34 -9.81 24.74 19.93
CA GLU A 34 -10.10 25.94 19.15
C GLU A 34 -9.21 27.10 19.58
N GLU A 35 -9.07 27.35 20.89
CA GLU A 35 -8.16 28.35 21.44
C GLU A 35 -6.71 28.11 21.00
N LYS A 36 -6.21 26.87 21.10
CA LYS A 36 -4.87 26.51 20.63
C LYS A 36 -4.73 26.73 19.12
N CYS A 37 -5.75 26.40 18.34
CA CYS A 37 -5.75 26.60 16.89
C CYS A 37 -5.70 28.09 16.54
N LEU A 38 -6.49 28.94 17.21
CA LEU A 38 -6.49 30.39 16.99
C LEU A 38 -5.13 31.02 17.33
N ARG A 39 -4.47 30.52 18.39
CA ARG A 39 -3.08 30.89 18.69
C ARG A 39 -2.14 30.47 17.57
N TRP A 40 -2.23 29.23 17.10
CA TRP A 40 -1.43 28.73 15.98
C TRP A 40 -1.62 29.60 14.73
N GLN A 41 -2.86 29.96 14.39
CA GLN A 41 -3.20 30.85 13.29
C GLN A 41 -2.51 32.21 13.41
N ASN A 42 -2.56 32.83 14.60
CA ASN A 42 -1.94 34.13 14.83
C ASN A 42 -0.40 34.08 14.72
N GLU A 43 0.22 33.02 15.24
CA GLU A 43 1.68 32.87 15.16
C GLU A 43 2.15 32.58 13.73
N MET A 44 1.40 31.77 12.95
CA MET A 44 1.68 31.56 11.53
C MET A 44 1.62 32.88 10.73
N ARG A 45 0.64 33.75 11.03
CA ARG A 45 0.56 35.08 10.41
C ARG A 45 1.75 35.97 10.76
N LYS A 46 2.20 35.97 12.03
CA LYS A 46 3.36 36.77 12.48
C LYS A 46 4.66 36.38 11.76
N VAL A 47 4.84 35.10 11.46
CA VAL A 47 6.03 34.59 10.77
C VAL A 47 5.90 34.60 9.24
N GLY A 48 4.80 35.15 8.69
CA GLY A 48 4.55 35.18 7.25
C GLY A 48 4.35 33.79 6.62
N GLY A 49 3.93 32.80 7.41
CA GLY A 49 3.76 31.43 6.95
C GLY A 49 2.39 31.15 6.31
N PRO A 50 2.15 29.90 5.87
CA PRO A 50 0.91 29.50 5.20
C PRO A 50 -0.36 29.87 5.98
N PRO A 51 -1.42 30.35 5.29
CA PRO A 51 -2.64 30.79 5.93
C PRO A 51 -3.43 29.62 6.54
N LEU A 52 -3.78 29.78 7.82
CA LEU A 52 -4.60 28.86 8.60
C LEU A 52 -5.90 29.55 9.05
N SER A 53 -6.99 28.80 9.17
CA SER A 53 -8.19 29.19 9.90
C SER A 53 -8.74 28.01 10.71
N CYS A 54 -9.51 28.31 11.76
CA CYS A 54 -9.97 27.32 12.72
C CYS A 54 -11.48 27.18 12.67
N VAL A 55 -11.95 25.94 12.68
CA VAL A 55 -13.38 25.60 12.73
C VAL A 55 -13.60 24.65 13.89
N LYS A 56 -14.49 25.00 14.82
CA LYS A 56 -14.86 24.11 15.91
C LYS A 56 -16.09 23.27 15.56
N LYS A 57 -16.06 22.01 16.00
CA LYS A 57 -17.22 21.10 16.08
C LYS A 57 -17.30 20.47 17.46
N SER A 58 -18.43 19.85 17.77
CA SER A 58 -18.66 19.23 19.08
C SER A 58 -18.12 17.80 19.19
N SER A 59 -17.65 17.21 18.09
CA SER A 59 -17.08 15.85 18.10
C SER A 59 -16.21 15.58 16.87
N THR A 60 -15.34 14.59 16.99
CA THR A 60 -14.52 14.05 15.90
C THR A 60 -15.37 13.66 14.68
N ARG A 61 -16.52 13.04 14.89
CA ARG A 61 -17.46 12.66 13.81
C ARG A 61 -17.98 13.89 13.05
N GLN A 62 -18.31 14.97 13.75
CA GLN A 62 -18.75 16.20 13.10
C GLN A 62 -17.61 16.90 12.36
N CYS A 63 -16.37 16.80 12.84
CA CYS A 63 -15.21 17.28 12.08
C CYS A 63 -14.99 16.46 10.79
N ILE A 64 -15.07 15.13 10.84
CA ILE A 64 -15.03 14.28 9.65
C ILE A 64 -16.12 14.68 8.65
N GLN A 65 -17.35 14.89 9.12
CA GLN A 65 -18.44 15.38 8.26
C GLN A 65 -18.14 16.77 7.69
N ALA A 66 -17.55 17.67 8.48
CA ALA A 66 -17.17 19.01 8.03
C ALA A 66 -16.11 18.95 6.92
N ILE A 67 -15.12 18.06 7.05
CA ILE A 67 -14.09 17.83 6.03
C ILE A 67 -14.73 17.34 4.72
N VAL A 68 -15.63 16.36 4.81
CA VAL A 68 -16.31 15.78 3.64
C VAL A 68 -17.26 16.77 2.97
N THR A 69 -17.89 17.67 3.75
CA THR A 69 -18.82 18.70 3.24
C THR A 69 -18.15 20.04 2.92
N ASN A 70 -16.82 20.07 2.84
CA ASN A 70 -16.03 21.25 2.51
C ASN A 70 -16.23 22.46 3.45
N ARG A 71 -16.47 22.17 4.72
CA ARG A 71 -16.55 23.14 5.84
C ARG A 71 -15.31 23.10 6.76
N ALA A 72 -14.40 22.17 6.49
CA ALA A 72 -13.08 22.05 7.07
C ALA A 72 -12.18 21.33 6.04
N ASP A 73 -10.86 21.35 6.25
CA ASP A 73 -9.88 20.77 5.33
C ASP A 73 -9.05 19.65 5.97
N ALA A 74 -8.75 19.76 7.27
CA ALA A 74 -7.89 18.81 7.95
C ALA A 74 -8.20 18.65 9.44
N MET A 75 -7.88 17.48 9.96
CA MET A 75 -7.79 17.19 11.39
C MET A 75 -6.86 15.99 11.64
N THR A 76 -6.38 15.85 12.88
CA THR A 76 -5.63 14.66 13.30
C THR A 76 -6.59 13.57 13.79
N LEU A 77 -6.39 12.33 13.35
CA LEU A 77 -7.16 11.15 13.77
C LEU A 77 -6.26 10.04 14.30
N ASP A 78 -6.79 9.27 15.26
CA ASP A 78 -6.21 7.99 15.66
C ASP A 78 -6.54 6.90 14.64
N GLY A 79 -5.75 5.81 14.62
CA GLY A 79 -5.94 4.73 13.64
C GLY A 79 -7.32 4.06 13.69
N GLY A 80 -7.96 4.01 14.86
CA GLY A 80 -9.30 3.44 15.03
C GLY A 80 -10.37 4.27 14.35
N THR A 81 -10.39 5.58 14.59
CA THR A 81 -11.32 6.51 13.93
C THR A 81 -11.00 6.68 12.45
N MET A 82 -9.72 6.72 12.10
CA MET A 82 -9.27 6.83 10.71
C MET A 82 -9.76 5.66 9.85
N PHE A 83 -9.77 4.43 10.39
CA PHE A 83 -10.33 3.26 9.72
C PHE A 83 -11.80 3.47 9.28
N ASP A 84 -12.61 4.08 10.15
CA ASP A 84 -14.01 4.37 9.84
C ASP A 84 -14.13 5.58 8.88
N ALA A 85 -13.26 6.58 9.02
CA ALA A 85 -13.20 7.76 8.14
C ALA A 85 -12.67 7.47 6.71
N GLY A 86 -11.92 6.39 6.52
CA GLY A 86 -11.43 5.96 5.21
C GLY A 86 -12.48 5.25 4.35
N LYS A 87 -13.61 4.84 4.94
CA LYS A 87 -14.68 4.12 4.23
C LYS A 87 -15.71 5.06 3.60
N PRO A 88 -16.49 4.59 2.61
CA PRO A 88 -17.69 5.30 2.17
C PRO A 88 -18.65 5.57 3.35
N PRO A 89 -19.28 6.76 3.42
CA PRO A 89 -19.28 7.83 2.42
C PRO A 89 -18.09 8.81 2.53
N TYR A 90 -17.23 8.69 3.55
CA TYR A 90 -16.24 9.71 3.89
C TYR A 90 -14.99 9.70 3.01
N LYS A 91 -14.40 8.51 2.77
CA LYS A 91 -13.21 8.30 1.92
C LYS A 91 -12.06 9.29 2.20
N LEU A 92 -11.81 9.61 3.46
CA LEU A 92 -10.67 10.46 3.83
C LEU A 92 -9.34 9.71 3.62
N ARG A 93 -8.26 10.47 3.43
CA ARG A 93 -6.90 9.95 3.26
C ARG A 93 -5.94 10.57 4.27
N PRO A 94 -4.97 9.82 4.83
CA PRO A 94 -3.84 10.41 5.55
C PRO A 94 -2.95 11.22 4.61
N VAL A 95 -2.53 12.40 5.07
CA VAL A 95 -1.62 13.33 4.35
C VAL A 95 -0.30 13.55 5.09
N ALA A 96 -0.31 13.46 6.42
CA ALA A 96 0.88 13.56 7.25
C ALA A 96 0.74 12.66 8.48
N ALA A 97 1.80 11.91 8.82
CA ALA A 97 1.84 11.05 9.98
C ALA A 97 2.62 11.74 11.11
N GLU A 98 2.13 11.66 12.34
CA GLU A 98 2.90 12.10 13.51
C GLU A 98 4.14 11.20 13.71
N VAL A 99 5.27 11.81 14.06
CA VAL A 99 6.51 11.12 14.36
C VAL A 99 6.76 11.14 15.87
N TYR A 100 6.92 9.95 16.45
CA TYR A 100 7.22 9.73 17.86
C TYR A 100 8.66 9.22 18.04
N GLY A 101 9.09 9.11 19.31
CA GLY A 101 10.45 8.65 19.65
C GLY A 101 11.39 9.84 19.83
N THR A 102 12.62 9.70 19.38
CA THR A 102 13.63 10.76 19.39
C THR A 102 14.05 11.11 17.97
N LYS A 103 14.84 12.18 17.79
CA LYS A 103 15.33 12.55 16.45
C LYS A 103 16.28 11.51 15.87
N GLU A 104 16.98 10.78 16.74
CA GLU A 104 17.93 9.72 16.39
C GLU A 104 17.23 8.39 16.08
N GLN A 105 16.04 8.17 16.66
CA GLN A 105 15.20 6.99 16.43
C GLN A 105 13.74 7.42 16.19
N PRO A 106 13.45 8.06 15.05
CA PRO A 106 12.09 8.42 14.67
C PRO A 106 11.25 7.16 14.43
N ARG A 107 9.98 7.21 14.79
CA ARG A 107 9.02 6.16 14.45
C ARG A 107 7.64 6.72 14.13
N THR A 108 6.99 6.14 13.14
CA THR A 108 5.58 6.42 12.73
C THR A 108 4.62 5.39 13.31
N HIS A 109 4.95 4.82 14.47
CA HIS A 109 4.13 3.84 15.16
C HIS A 109 4.27 3.98 16.68
N TYR A 110 3.34 3.38 17.41
CA TYR A 110 3.37 3.25 18.87
C TYR A 110 2.85 1.88 19.31
N TYR A 111 3.03 1.54 20.58
CA TYR A 111 2.62 0.26 21.14
C TYR A 111 1.37 0.43 21.99
N ALA A 112 0.33 -0.36 21.72
CA ALA A 112 -0.86 -0.48 22.55
C ALA A 112 -0.58 -1.49 23.68
N VAL A 113 -0.82 -1.10 24.92
CA VAL A 113 -0.47 -1.91 26.11
C VAL A 113 -1.64 -1.99 27.09
N ALA A 114 -1.62 -3.03 27.92
CA ALA A 114 -2.49 -3.19 29.09
C ALA A 114 -1.65 -2.96 30.36
N VAL A 115 -1.92 -1.87 31.07
CA VAL A 115 -1.21 -1.48 32.29
C VAL A 115 -2.04 -1.88 33.51
N VAL A 116 -1.39 -2.45 34.51
CA VAL A 116 -1.98 -2.79 35.81
C VAL A 116 -1.09 -2.31 36.95
N LYS A 117 -1.62 -2.30 38.17
CA LYS A 117 -0.80 -2.06 39.36
C LYS A 117 0.15 -3.23 39.59
N ASN A 118 1.32 -2.96 40.17
CA ASN A 118 2.33 -3.98 40.42
C ASN A 118 1.81 -5.07 41.39
N SER A 119 0.94 -4.68 42.34
CA SER A 119 0.27 -5.57 43.29
C SER A 119 -0.78 -6.49 42.67
N SER A 120 -1.20 -6.28 41.43
CA SER A 120 -2.18 -7.14 40.75
C SER A 120 -1.61 -8.53 40.48
N ASN A 121 -2.38 -9.60 40.72
CA ASN A 121 -1.95 -11.00 40.58
C ASN A 121 -2.68 -11.76 39.46
N PHE A 122 -3.30 -11.04 38.52
CA PHE A 122 -4.04 -11.63 37.39
C PHE A 122 -3.32 -11.40 36.05
N HIS A 123 -3.65 -12.24 35.08
CA HIS A 123 -3.10 -12.22 33.72
C HIS A 123 -4.11 -11.71 32.70
N LEU A 124 -3.67 -11.55 31.44
CA LEU A 124 -4.51 -10.99 30.36
C LEU A 124 -5.77 -11.83 30.08
N ASN A 125 -5.67 -13.15 30.19
CA ASN A 125 -6.79 -14.09 30.04
C ASN A 125 -7.76 -14.13 31.25
N GLN A 126 -7.47 -13.40 32.35
CA GLN A 126 -8.23 -13.42 33.60
C GLN A 126 -8.96 -12.09 33.87
N LEU A 127 -9.18 -11.28 32.83
CA LEU A 127 -9.79 -9.96 32.98
C LEU A 127 -11.31 -9.96 33.17
N GLN A 128 -11.96 -11.13 33.09
CA GLN A 128 -13.41 -11.25 33.25
C GLN A 128 -13.83 -10.85 34.69
N GLY A 129 -14.87 -10.02 34.80
CA GLY A 129 -15.39 -9.53 36.08
C GLY A 129 -14.55 -8.41 36.71
N LEU A 130 -13.37 -8.08 36.18
CA LEU A 130 -12.58 -6.94 36.63
C LEU A 130 -13.12 -5.61 36.09
N ARG A 131 -12.56 -4.51 36.58
CA ARG A 131 -12.91 -3.15 36.14
C ARG A 131 -11.88 -2.63 35.14
N SER A 132 -12.32 -1.92 34.11
CA SER A 132 -11.43 -1.49 33.02
C SER A 132 -11.50 0.00 32.69
N CYS A 133 -10.34 0.56 32.33
CA CYS A 133 -10.17 1.94 31.90
C CYS A 133 -9.73 1.99 30.43
N HIS A 134 -10.49 2.70 29.60
CA HIS A 134 -10.27 2.76 28.16
C HIS A 134 -10.08 4.20 27.69
N THR A 135 -9.23 4.42 26.68
CA THR A 135 -8.98 5.78 26.16
C THR A 135 -10.19 6.44 25.47
N GLY A 136 -11.22 5.64 25.14
CA GLY A 136 -12.41 6.04 24.41
C GLY A 136 -12.87 4.97 23.41
N ILE A 137 -14.18 4.94 23.15
CA ILE A 137 -14.82 4.02 22.20
C ILE A 137 -14.20 4.18 20.80
N GLY A 138 -13.98 3.06 20.11
CA GLY A 138 -13.48 3.07 18.73
C GLY A 138 -12.00 3.41 18.54
N ARG A 139 -11.29 3.87 19.59
CA ARG A 139 -9.86 4.20 19.49
C ARG A 139 -8.97 2.95 19.41
N SER A 140 -7.80 3.06 18.77
CA SER A 140 -6.89 1.92 18.58
C SER A 140 -6.49 1.22 19.88
N ALA A 141 -5.69 1.88 20.72
CA ALA A 141 -5.12 1.25 21.92
C ALA A 141 -6.11 1.09 23.07
N GLY A 142 -7.12 1.96 23.16
CA GLY A 142 -8.12 1.88 24.22
C GLY A 142 -9.30 0.97 23.91
N TRP A 143 -9.58 0.63 22.65
CA TRP A 143 -10.77 -0.15 22.30
C TRP A 143 -10.49 -1.23 21.25
N LYS A 144 -10.14 -0.86 20.02
CA LYS A 144 -10.07 -1.82 18.90
C LYS A 144 -9.07 -2.95 19.17
N ILE A 145 -7.87 -2.63 19.63
CA ILE A 145 -6.82 -3.62 19.93
C ILE A 145 -7.15 -4.48 21.16
N PRO A 146 -7.46 -3.91 22.35
CA PRO A 146 -7.72 -4.75 23.52
C PRO A 146 -8.98 -5.60 23.36
N ILE A 147 -10.06 -5.08 22.76
CA ILE A 147 -11.26 -5.88 22.51
C ILE A 147 -11.01 -6.97 21.46
N GLY A 148 -10.16 -6.70 20.46
CA GLY A 148 -9.70 -7.73 19.52
C GLY A 148 -8.91 -8.85 20.20
N THR A 149 -8.06 -8.49 21.14
CA THR A 149 -7.27 -9.43 21.94
C THR A 149 -8.15 -10.26 22.88
N LEU A 150 -9.15 -9.62 23.50
CA LEU A 150 -10.05 -10.25 24.45
C LEU A 150 -11.21 -11.01 23.82
N ARG A 151 -11.41 -10.85 22.50
CA ARG A 151 -12.52 -11.46 21.78
C ARG A 151 -12.73 -12.96 22.05
N PRO A 152 -11.69 -13.81 22.12
CA PRO A 152 -11.85 -15.23 22.44
C PRO A 152 -12.51 -15.50 23.81
N TYR A 153 -12.43 -14.54 24.74
CA TYR A 153 -12.95 -14.65 26.11
C TYR A 153 -14.32 -13.98 26.29
N LEU A 154 -14.83 -13.26 25.29
CA LEU A 154 -16.09 -12.51 25.40
C LEU A 154 -17.36 -13.38 25.31
N ASN A 155 -17.24 -14.67 24.99
CA ASN A 155 -18.37 -15.57 24.72
C ASN A 155 -19.38 -14.97 23.72
N TRP A 156 -18.87 -14.29 22.68
CA TRP A 156 -19.68 -13.56 21.73
C TRP A 156 -19.73 -14.26 20.37
N ASN A 157 -20.93 -14.73 19.99
CA ASN A 157 -21.17 -15.48 18.76
C ASN A 157 -21.26 -14.61 17.49
N GLY A 158 -21.07 -13.30 17.61
CA GLY A 158 -21.23 -12.34 16.51
C GLY A 158 -22.63 -11.70 16.47
N PRO A 159 -22.92 -10.94 15.40
CA PRO A 159 -24.23 -10.31 15.18
C PRO A 159 -25.39 -11.34 15.22
N PRO A 160 -26.59 -10.96 15.72
CA PRO A 160 -27.09 -9.57 15.89
C PRO A 160 -26.70 -8.87 17.19
N ALA A 161 -26.20 -9.59 18.21
CA ALA A 161 -25.71 -8.97 19.45
C ALA A 161 -24.50 -8.07 19.15
N SER A 162 -24.49 -6.84 19.67
CA SER A 162 -23.37 -5.92 19.47
C SER A 162 -22.16 -6.33 20.31
N LEU A 163 -20.95 -6.06 19.79
CA LEU A 163 -19.71 -6.32 20.51
C LEU A 163 -19.65 -5.53 21.84
N GLU A 164 -20.14 -4.30 21.85
CA GLU A 164 -20.26 -3.44 23.03
C GLU A 164 -21.07 -4.11 24.15
N GLU A 165 -22.13 -4.84 23.79
CA GLU A 165 -22.97 -5.56 24.76
C GLU A 165 -22.20 -6.71 25.40
N ALA A 166 -21.42 -7.46 24.62
CA ALA A 166 -20.59 -8.54 25.16
C ALA A 166 -19.50 -7.99 26.10
N VAL A 167 -18.83 -6.90 25.71
CA VAL A 167 -17.83 -6.24 26.56
C VAL A 167 -18.47 -5.69 27.85
N SER A 168 -19.68 -5.12 27.74
CA SER A 168 -20.45 -4.61 28.89
C SER A 168 -20.87 -5.69 29.89
N LYS A 169 -20.90 -6.97 29.49
CA LYS A 169 -21.14 -8.14 30.35
C LYS A 169 -19.84 -8.79 30.84
N PHE A 170 -18.74 -8.60 30.12
CA PHE A 170 -17.44 -9.19 30.44
C PHE A 170 -16.76 -8.49 31.62
N PHE A 171 -16.72 -7.15 31.63
CA PHE A 171 -16.19 -6.36 32.74
C PHE A 171 -17.30 -6.01 33.74
N SER A 172 -16.97 -5.94 35.03
CA SER A 172 -17.95 -5.57 36.06
C SER A 172 -18.35 -4.09 35.97
N LYS A 173 -17.37 -3.21 35.76
CA LYS A 173 -17.53 -1.76 35.55
C LYS A 173 -16.41 -1.24 34.66
N SER A 174 -16.71 -0.30 33.77
CA SER A 174 -15.70 0.32 32.93
C SER A 174 -15.87 1.82 32.84
N CYS A 175 -14.79 2.50 32.45
CA CYS A 175 -14.89 3.81 31.81
C CYS A 175 -14.47 3.70 30.34
N VAL A 176 -15.44 3.88 29.44
CA VAL A 176 -15.28 3.90 27.98
C VAL A 176 -15.86 5.21 27.43
N PRO A 177 -15.08 6.30 27.45
CA PRO A 177 -15.49 7.60 26.93
C PRO A 177 -16.12 7.52 25.54
N GLY A 178 -17.31 8.08 25.35
CA GLY A 178 -18.09 8.06 24.11
C GLY A 178 -19.00 6.85 23.92
N ALA A 179 -19.02 5.87 24.84
CA ALA A 179 -19.98 4.77 24.79
C ALA A 179 -21.42 5.27 25.01
N GLN A 180 -22.41 4.54 24.46
CA GLN A 180 -23.82 4.87 24.61
C GLN A 180 -24.29 4.52 26.02
N LYS A 181 -24.17 5.46 26.96
CA LYS A 181 -24.49 5.27 28.39
C LYS A 181 -25.90 4.74 28.66
N ASP A 182 -26.87 5.11 27.83
CA ASP A 182 -28.28 4.69 28.00
C ASP A 182 -28.49 3.23 27.60
N ARG A 183 -27.68 2.72 26.67
CA ARG A 183 -27.74 1.32 26.20
C ARG A 183 -26.77 0.41 26.95
N PHE A 184 -25.62 0.94 27.36
CA PHE A 184 -24.52 0.20 28.00
C PHE A 184 -24.03 0.93 29.27
N PRO A 185 -24.84 1.01 30.33
CA PRO A 185 -24.50 1.79 31.53
C PRO A 185 -23.21 1.31 32.22
N ASN A 186 -22.92 0.01 32.19
CA ASN A 186 -21.68 -0.54 32.77
C ASN A 186 -20.42 0.03 32.11
N LEU A 187 -20.46 0.33 30.80
CA LEU A 187 -19.32 0.89 30.08
C LEU A 187 -18.98 2.32 30.49
N CYS A 188 -19.90 3.03 31.14
CA CYS A 188 -19.72 4.41 31.59
C CYS A 188 -19.73 4.55 33.12
N SER A 189 -19.81 3.44 33.85
CA SER A 189 -20.06 3.43 35.29
C SER A 189 -18.88 3.96 36.12
N SER A 190 -17.64 3.65 35.72
CA SER A 190 -16.40 4.12 36.36
C SER A 190 -15.91 5.47 35.84
N CYS A 191 -16.61 6.12 34.90
CA CYS A 191 -16.20 7.42 34.40
C CYS A 191 -16.44 8.54 35.43
N ALA A 192 -15.52 9.51 35.47
CA ALA A 192 -15.47 10.55 36.51
C ALA A 192 -16.21 11.83 36.14
N GLY A 193 -16.59 12.02 34.87
CA GLY A 193 -17.34 13.18 34.43
C GLY A 193 -18.71 13.31 35.12
N THR A 194 -19.23 14.53 35.17
CA THR A 194 -20.51 14.86 35.82
C THR A 194 -21.57 15.29 34.81
N GLY A 195 -22.84 15.03 35.11
CA GLY A 195 -23.97 15.44 34.27
C GLY A 195 -23.86 14.99 32.81
N ALA A 196 -23.91 15.96 31.88
CA ALA A 196 -23.76 15.71 30.45
C ALA A 196 -22.34 15.29 30.03
N ASN A 197 -21.32 15.61 30.84
CA ASN A 197 -19.92 15.30 30.56
C ASN A 197 -19.51 13.90 31.04
N LYS A 198 -20.36 13.21 31.81
CA LYS A 198 -20.10 11.83 32.21
C LYS A 198 -20.02 10.93 30.97
N CYS A 199 -18.87 10.28 30.79
CA CYS A 199 -18.59 9.41 29.65
C CYS A 199 -18.54 10.15 28.30
N ALA A 200 -18.28 11.47 28.30
CA ALA A 200 -18.14 12.24 27.07
C ALA A 200 -16.87 11.83 26.29
N SER A 201 -16.90 11.93 24.96
CA SER A 201 -15.75 11.64 24.08
C SER A 201 -14.79 12.83 23.95
N SER A 202 -14.67 13.63 25.00
CA SER A 202 -13.99 14.92 25.00
C SER A 202 -13.18 15.12 26.29
N PRO A 203 -12.29 16.12 26.37
CA PRO A 203 -11.45 16.36 27.55
C PRO A 203 -12.22 16.71 28.83
N GLU A 204 -13.50 17.07 28.72
CA GLU A 204 -14.40 17.31 29.85
C GLU A 204 -14.70 16.04 30.67
N GLU A 205 -14.48 14.86 30.10
CA GLU A 205 -14.41 13.59 30.85
C GLU A 205 -12.97 13.37 31.35
N PRO A 206 -12.70 13.43 32.66
CA PRO A 206 -11.34 13.34 33.20
C PRO A 206 -10.61 12.03 32.89
N TYR A 207 -11.33 10.94 32.62
CA TYR A 207 -10.76 9.65 32.24
C TYR A 207 -10.68 9.43 30.73
N SER A 208 -10.95 10.46 29.93
CA SER A 208 -10.78 10.43 28.47
C SER A 208 -9.31 10.56 28.06
N GLY A 209 -8.94 9.95 26.94
CA GLY A 209 -7.57 10.04 26.44
C GLY A 209 -6.61 9.00 27.01
N TYR A 210 -5.35 9.09 26.58
CA TYR A 210 -4.30 8.19 27.06
C TYR A 210 -3.99 8.42 28.54
N ALA A 211 -3.81 9.69 28.93
CA ALA A 211 -3.58 10.12 30.30
C ALA A 211 -4.78 9.82 31.21
N GLY A 212 -6.00 10.09 30.75
CA GLY A 212 -7.21 9.82 31.51
C GLY A 212 -7.43 8.33 31.81
N ALA A 213 -7.17 7.44 30.85
CA ALA A 213 -7.25 6.00 31.09
C ALA A 213 -6.24 5.52 32.15
N LEU A 214 -5.01 6.07 32.15
CA LEU A 214 -4.04 5.78 33.21
C LEU A 214 -4.49 6.37 34.56
N ARG A 215 -5.02 7.59 34.58
CA ARG A 215 -5.57 8.23 35.79
C ARG A 215 -6.70 7.40 36.41
N CYS A 216 -7.61 6.86 35.61
CA CYS A 216 -8.66 5.92 36.05
C CYS A 216 -8.09 4.71 36.81
N LEU A 217 -6.95 4.15 36.37
CA LEU A 217 -6.26 3.08 37.09
C LEU A 217 -5.60 3.60 38.37
N ARG A 218 -4.97 4.78 38.34
CA ARG A 218 -4.33 5.40 39.51
C ARG A 218 -5.33 5.59 40.64
N ASP A 219 -6.49 6.14 40.30
CA ASP A 219 -7.58 6.49 41.22
C ASP A 219 -8.36 5.26 41.74
N ASN A 220 -7.94 4.04 41.38
CA ASN A 220 -8.62 2.78 41.71
C ASN A 220 -10.04 2.67 41.12
N ALA A 221 -10.38 3.42 40.07
CA ALA A 221 -11.66 3.31 39.38
C ALA A 221 -11.72 2.10 38.42
N GLY A 222 -10.54 1.59 38.01
CA GLY A 222 -10.37 0.34 37.29
C GLY A 222 -9.15 -0.47 37.75
N ASP A 223 -9.10 -1.73 37.35
CA ASP A 223 -8.03 -2.69 37.68
C ASP A 223 -6.99 -2.81 36.54
N VAL A 224 -7.41 -2.50 35.30
CA VAL A 224 -6.56 -2.47 34.10
C VAL A 224 -6.82 -1.20 33.28
N ALA A 225 -5.77 -0.58 32.76
CA ALA A 225 -5.85 0.53 31.81
C ALA A 225 -5.27 0.14 30.45
N PHE A 226 -6.07 0.33 29.41
CA PHE A 226 -5.63 0.16 28.03
C PHE A 226 -5.17 1.51 27.47
N THR A 227 -3.87 1.65 27.17
CA THR A 227 -3.26 2.92 26.76
C THR A 227 -2.04 2.69 25.85
N ARG A 228 -1.27 3.73 25.52
CA ARG A 228 -0.01 3.60 24.78
C ARG A 228 1.17 3.35 25.72
N GLY A 229 2.20 2.64 25.23
CA GLY A 229 3.39 2.32 26.02
C GLY A 229 4.13 3.53 26.58
N SER A 230 4.05 4.70 25.92
CA SER A 230 4.70 5.92 26.39
C SER A 230 3.94 6.67 27.49
N THR A 231 2.64 6.42 27.68
CA THR A 231 1.79 7.19 28.63
C THR A 231 2.36 7.17 30.04
N VAL A 232 2.83 6.01 30.51
CA VAL A 232 3.37 5.86 31.87
C VAL A 232 4.59 6.76 32.10
N PHE A 233 5.41 6.98 31.06
CA PHE A 233 6.60 7.84 31.14
C PHE A 233 6.27 9.33 31.06
N GLU A 234 5.20 9.67 30.34
CA GLU A 234 4.73 11.04 30.17
C GLU A 234 4.01 11.55 31.43
N GLU A 235 3.24 10.66 32.09
CA GLU A 235 2.42 11.01 33.25
C GLU A 235 3.14 10.79 34.59
N LEU A 236 4.12 9.90 34.64
CA LEU A 236 4.88 9.56 35.86
C LEU A 236 6.39 9.77 35.61
N PRO A 237 6.92 11.00 35.73
CA PRO A 237 8.34 11.26 35.52
C PRO A 237 9.22 10.55 36.56
N ASN A 238 8.73 10.42 37.80
CA ASN A 238 9.44 9.73 38.86
C ASN A 238 9.48 8.21 38.62
N LYS A 239 10.67 7.62 38.69
CA LYS A 239 10.87 6.17 38.54
C LYS A 239 10.13 5.37 39.61
N ALA A 240 10.17 5.81 40.88
CA ALA A 240 9.53 5.10 41.98
C ALA A 240 8.00 5.00 41.82
N GLU A 241 7.38 6.00 41.19
CA GLU A 241 5.95 5.93 40.83
C GLU A 241 5.70 4.96 39.68
N ARG A 242 6.59 4.93 38.67
CA ARG A 242 6.48 3.99 37.54
C ARG A 242 6.60 2.53 37.96
N ASP A 243 7.47 2.24 38.93
CA ASP A 243 7.69 0.89 39.45
C ASP A 243 6.47 0.32 40.20
N GLN A 244 5.44 1.15 40.46
CA GLN A 244 4.14 0.71 40.99
C GLN A 244 3.22 0.11 39.91
N TYR A 245 3.66 0.06 38.65
CA TYR A 245 2.89 -0.46 37.53
C TYR A 245 3.65 -1.52 36.76
N LYS A 246 2.91 -2.41 36.10
CA LYS A 246 3.45 -3.44 35.19
C LYS A 246 2.52 -3.64 33.99
N LEU A 247 2.98 -4.39 33.01
CA LEU A 247 2.27 -4.69 31.78
C LEU A 247 1.72 -6.11 31.82
N LEU A 248 0.51 -6.31 31.28
CA LEU A 248 0.00 -7.63 30.93
C LEU A 248 0.41 -7.96 29.49
N CYS A 249 1.06 -9.10 29.30
CA CYS A 249 1.60 -9.51 28.02
C CYS A 249 0.66 -10.52 27.32
N PRO A 250 0.64 -10.58 25.97
CA PRO A 250 -0.21 -11.53 25.23
C PRO A 250 0.07 -13.01 25.53
N ASP A 251 1.29 -13.34 25.97
CA ASP A 251 1.70 -14.67 26.41
C ASP A 251 1.25 -14.99 27.86
N ASN A 252 0.39 -14.16 28.43
CA ASN A 252 -0.07 -14.22 29.82
C ASN A 252 1.05 -14.11 30.86
N THR A 253 2.15 -13.42 30.54
CA THR A 253 3.16 -13.04 31.53
C THR A 253 3.00 -11.58 31.97
N TRP A 254 3.87 -11.14 32.89
CA TRP A 254 4.04 -9.74 33.23
C TRP A 254 5.43 -9.26 32.86
N LYS A 255 5.51 -7.99 32.46
CA LYS A 255 6.78 -7.30 32.30
C LYS A 255 6.74 -5.90 32.92
N PRO A 256 7.90 -5.34 33.32
CA PRO A 256 8.02 -3.95 33.71
C PRO A 256 7.53 -3.00 32.59
N VAL A 257 7.03 -1.82 32.97
CA VAL A 257 6.56 -0.82 32.00
C VAL A 257 7.63 -0.33 31.02
N THR A 258 8.92 -0.49 31.35
CA THR A 258 10.07 -0.21 30.48
C THR A 258 10.20 -1.17 29.30
N GLU A 259 9.66 -2.38 29.41
CA GLU A 259 9.73 -3.42 28.38
C GLU A 259 8.50 -3.42 27.47
N TYR A 260 7.81 -2.29 27.31
CA TYR A 260 6.62 -2.17 26.46
C TYR A 260 6.86 -2.54 24.98
N LYS A 261 8.12 -2.51 24.52
CA LYS A 261 8.47 -2.96 23.16
C LYS A 261 8.39 -4.49 23.03
N GLU A 262 8.66 -5.23 24.10
CA GLU A 262 8.59 -6.70 24.13
C GLU A 262 7.23 -7.20 24.66
N CYS A 263 6.54 -6.39 25.46
CA CYS A 263 5.23 -6.70 26.03
C CYS A 263 4.19 -5.64 25.63
N HIS A 264 3.50 -5.91 24.53
CA HIS A 264 2.43 -5.07 24.02
C HIS A 264 1.35 -5.93 23.34
N LEU A 265 0.14 -5.39 23.25
CA LEU A 265 -0.98 -6.06 22.57
C LEU A 265 -0.87 -5.94 21.04
N ALA A 266 -0.42 -4.79 20.55
CA ALA A 266 -0.12 -4.57 19.14
C ALA A 266 0.78 -3.34 18.93
N GLN A 267 1.58 -3.39 17.87
CA GLN A 267 2.17 -2.19 17.27
C GLN A 267 1.13 -1.55 16.34
N VAL A 268 0.93 -0.24 16.47
CA VAL A 268 -0.13 0.51 15.78
C VAL A 268 0.49 1.71 15.05
N PRO A 269 0.11 2.00 13.80
CA PRO A 269 0.52 3.21 13.09
C PRO A 269 0.18 4.49 13.87
N SER A 270 1.01 5.51 13.75
CA SER A 270 0.84 6.78 14.45
C SER A 270 -0.43 7.50 14.02
N HIS A 271 -0.83 8.50 14.81
CA HIS A 271 -1.95 9.36 14.45
C HIS A 271 -1.59 10.12 13.17
N ALA A 272 -2.58 10.37 12.33
CA ALA A 272 -2.36 11.01 11.05
C ALA A 272 -3.30 12.19 10.86
N VAL A 273 -2.78 13.24 10.24
CA VAL A 273 -3.58 14.31 9.67
C VAL A 273 -4.29 13.74 8.45
N VAL A 274 -5.62 13.87 8.41
CA VAL A 274 -6.45 13.40 7.31
C VAL A 274 -7.05 14.55 6.52
N SER A 275 -7.28 14.33 5.24
CA SER A 275 -7.94 15.27 4.32
C SER A 275 -8.83 14.50 3.33
N ARG A 276 -9.56 15.23 2.48
CA ARG A 276 -10.33 14.64 1.37
C ARG A 276 -9.40 14.00 0.35
N SER A 277 -9.85 12.90 -0.27
CA SER A 277 -9.11 12.21 -1.33
C SER A 277 -9.06 12.97 -2.67
N THR A 278 -9.79 14.08 -2.82
CA THR A 278 -9.83 14.90 -4.05
C THR A 278 -8.53 15.64 -4.33
N ASN A 279 -7.57 15.61 -3.41
CA ASN A 279 -6.22 16.17 -3.54
C ASN A 279 -6.17 17.69 -3.81
N ASP A 280 -7.23 18.43 -3.48
CA ASP A 280 -7.36 19.87 -3.77
C ASP A 280 -6.53 20.76 -2.82
N LYS A 281 -6.15 20.24 -1.64
CA LYS A 281 -5.42 21.01 -0.61
C LYS A 281 -4.30 20.24 0.08
N GLU A 282 -3.91 19.06 -0.42
CA GLU A 282 -2.88 18.22 0.23
C GLU A 282 -1.54 18.96 0.35
N GLU A 283 -1.08 19.60 -0.72
CA GLU A 283 0.16 20.41 -0.70
C GLU A 283 0.08 21.56 0.29
N ALA A 284 -1.06 22.27 0.34
CA ALA A 284 -1.26 23.38 1.26
C ALA A 284 -1.24 22.91 2.73
N ILE A 285 -1.83 21.74 3.02
CA ILE A 285 -1.80 21.12 4.35
C ILE A 285 -0.36 20.70 4.71
N TRP A 286 0.34 20.03 3.80
CA TRP A 286 1.72 19.62 4.04
C TRP A 286 2.63 20.83 4.28
N GLU A 287 2.52 21.87 3.46
CA GLU A 287 3.36 23.07 3.59
C GLU A 287 3.07 23.83 4.89
N LEU A 288 1.79 23.93 5.29
CA LEU A 288 1.42 24.45 6.60
C LEU A 288 2.10 23.66 7.73
N LEU A 289 2.03 22.32 7.70
CA LEU A 289 2.61 21.48 8.74
C LEU A 289 4.14 21.53 8.75
N ARG A 290 4.78 21.52 7.58
CA ARG A 290 6.24 21.61 7.40
C ARG A 290 6.79 22.91 8.00
N GLN A 291 6.20 24.06 7.64
CA GLN A 291 6.62 25.33 8.23
C GLN A 291 6.28 25.43 9.71
N SER A 292 5.12 24.90 10.14
CA SER A 292 4.72 24.92 11.55
C SER A 292 5.68 24.12 12.43
N GLN A 293 6.12 22.94 11.99
CA GLN A 293 7.09 22.15 12.76
C GLN A 293 8.50 22.77 12.76
N GLU A 294 8.89 23.47 11.69
CA GLU A 294 10.18 24.19 11.63
C GLU A 294 10.21 25.36 12.60
N LYS A 295 9.12 26.14 12.66
CA LYS A 295 9.04 27.37 13.48
C LYS A 295 8.61 27.11 14.94
N PHE A 296 7.71 26.15 15.16
CA PHE A 296 7.04 25.94 16.45
C PHE A 296 7.17 24.50 16.98
N GLY A 297 8.07 23.70 16.41
CA GLY A 297 8.35 22.34 16.85
C GLY A 297 9.03 22.26 18.22
N LYS A 298 9.35 21.03 18.67
CA LYS A 298 9.99 20.80 19.97
C LYS A 298 11.34 21.53 20.05
N LYS A 299 11.56 22.21 21.18
CA LYS A 299 12.79 22.97 21.51
C LYS A 299 12.98 24.27 20.72
N GLN A 300 11.96 24.76 20.01
CA GLN A 300 12.01 26.11 19.45
C GLN A 300 11.70 27.17 20.50
N ALA A 301 12.49 28.23 20.52
CA ALA A 301 12.30 29.39 21.40
C ALA A 301 11.20 30.30 20.83
N SER A 302 9.96 29.81 20.86
CA SER A 302 8.77 30.54 20.43
C SER A 302 7.77 30.63 21.58
N GLY A 303 6.99 31.72 21.63
CA GLY A 303 5.88 31.87 22.58
C GLY A 303 4.72 30.88 22.36
N PHE A 304 4.82 30.02 21.35
CA PHE A 304 3.88 28.98 20.99
C PHE A 304 4.60 27.68 20.63
N GLN A 305 4.12 26.56 21.17
CA GLN A 305 4.67 25.21 20.95
C GLN A 305 3.58 24.34 20.31
N LEU A 306 3.86 23.77 19.14
CA LEU A 306 2.89 22.97 18.39
C LEU A 306 2.52 21.67 19.11
N PHE A 307 3.52 21.01 19.71
CA PHE A 307 3.41 19.71 20.39
C PHE A 307 3.36 19.83 21.92
N ALA A 308 2.77 20.91 22.44
CA ALA A 308 2.52 21.07 23.88
C ALA A 308 1.09 21.54 24.12
N SER A 309 0.52 21.19 25.28
CA SER A 309 -0.77 21.70 25.75
C SER A 309 -0.60 22.53 27.02
N PRO A 310 -1.55 23.42 27.33
CA PRO A 310 -1.59 24.12 28.62
C PRO A 310 -1.67 23.15 29.81
N SER A 311 -1.28 23.63 30.99
CA SER A 311 -1.35 22.84 32.24
C SER A 311 -2.76 22.29 32.47
N GLY A 312 -2.85 21.01 32.85
CA GLY A 312 -4.12 20.32 33.09
C GLY A 312 -4.82 19.79 31.84
N GLN A 313 -4.36 20.14 30.63
CA GLN A 313 -4.88 19.63 29.36
C GLN A 313 -3.83 18.78 28.65
N LYS A 314 -4.26 17.90 27.75
CA LYS A 314 -3.38 16.95 27.06
C LYS A 314 -3.76 16.76 25.61
N ASP A 315 -2.75 16.58 24.77
CA ASP A 315 -2.87 16.18 23.36
C ASP A 315 -3.82 17.07 22.52
N LEU A 316 -3.81 18.40 22.73
CA LEU A 316 -4.65 19.32 21.94
C LEU A 316 -4.13 19.44 20.51
N LEU A 317 -5.00 19.16 19.51
CA LEU A 317 -4.70 19.12 18.06
C LEU A 317 -3.72 18.01 17.63
N PHE A 318 -2.62 17.85 18.36
CA PHE A 318 -1.52 16.92 18.10
C PHE A 318 -1.03 16.30 19.40
N LYS A 319 -0.36 15.14 19.30
CA LYS A 319 0.21 14.48 20.48
C LYS A 319 1.43 15.21 21.03
N GLU A 320 1.50 15.32 22.35
CA GLU A 320 2.65 15.95 23.03
C GLU A 320 3.93 15.10 22.88
N SER A 321 3.75 13.80 22.70
CA SER A 321 4.82 12.87 22.41
C SER A 321 5.41 13.05 21.01
N ALA A 322 4.66 13.64 20.07
CA ALA A 322 5.15 13.90 18.71
C ALA A 322 6.26 14.94 18.71
N PHE A 323 7.19 14.84 17.78
CA PHE A 323 8.22 15.87 17.58
C PHE A 323 8.25 16.44 16.17
N GLY A 324 7.40 15.94 15.28
CA GLY A 324 7.26 16.39 13.91
C GLY A 324 6.25 15.55 13.14
N PHE A 325 6.14 15.85 11.86
CA PHE A 325 5.36 15.09 10.90
C PHE A 325 6.25 14.58 9.78
N VAL A 326 5.82 13.48 9.17
CA VAL A 326 6.36 13.00 7.90
C VAL A 326 5.23 12.95 6.88
N ARG A 327 5.53 13.34 5.64
CA ARG A 327 4.55 13.35 4.56
C ARG A 327 4.16 11.93 4.20
N VAL A 328 2.86 11.69 4.05
CA VAL A 328 2.33 10.39 3.62
C VAL A 328 2.26 10.37 2.09
N PRO A 329 2.90 9.41 1.39
CA PRO A 329 2.89 9.36 -0.08
C PRO A 329 1.49 9.26 -0.66
N GLN A 330 1.30 9.80 -1.87
CA GLN A 330 -0.04 9.95 -2.46
C GLN A 330 -0.80 8.63 -2.62
N LYS A 331 -0.08 7.54 -2.89
CA LYS A 331 -0.65 6.22 -3.12
C LYS A 331 -1.06 5.50 -1.82
N VAL A 332 -0.68 6.04 -0.64
CA VAL A 332 -1.05 5.49 0.67
C VAL A 332 -2.42 6.03 1.10
N ASP A 333 -3.43 5.16 1.01
CA ASP A 333 -4.74 5.41 1.61
C ASP A 333 -4.82 4.88 3.05
N VAL A 334 -5.99 5.03 3.68
CA VAL A 334 -6.23 4.54 5.05
C VAL A 334 -5.96 3.03 5.19
N GLY A 335 -6.36 2.22 4.19
CA GLY A 335 -6.18 0.77 4.25
C GLY A 335 -4.71 0.37 4.23
N LEU A 336 -3.90 1.02 3.39
CA LEU A 336 -2.45 0.81 3.37
C LEU A 336 -1.78 1.35 4.64
N TYR A 337 -2.11 2.57 5.04
CA TYR A 337 -1.53 3.21 6.23
C TYR A 337 -1.75 2.38 7.49
N LEU A 338 -2.96 1.83 7.66
CA LEU A 338 -3.29 1.00 8.81
C LEU A 338 -2.70 -0.41 8.73
N THR A 339 -2.27 -0.85 7.55
CA THR A 339 -1.84 -2.23 7.23
C THR A 339 -2.98 -3.25 7.22
N PHE A 340 -2.76 -4.36 6.50
CA PHE A 340 -3.67 -5.50 6.45
C PHE A 340 -3.97 -6.08 7.84
N SER A 341 -2.93 -6.32 8.65
CA SER A 341 -3.06 -7.00 9.95
C SER A 341 -4.04 -6.27 10.87
N TYR A 342 -3.92 -4.94 10.96
CA TYR A 342 -4.80 -4.09 11.74
C TYR A 342 -6.21 -4.01 11.14
N THR A 343 -6.30 -3.74 9.84
CA THR A 343 -7.57 -3.57 9.11
C THR A 343 -8.43 -4.83 9.22
N THR A 344 -7.85 -6.00 8.95
CA THR A 344 -8.52 -7.29 9.04
C THR A 344 -8.89 -7.63 10.49
N SER A 345 -8.04 -7.30 11.48
CA SER A 345 -8.38 -7.49 12.89
C SER A 345 -9.63 -6.70 13.28
N ILE A 346 -9.71 -5.43 12.88
CA ILE A 346 -10.89 -4.58 13.15
C ILE A 346 -12.12 -5.04 12.36
N GLN A 347 -11.98 -5.41 11.09
CA GLN A 347 -13.11 -5.93 10.32
C GLN A 347 -13.66 -7.21 10.93
N ASN A 348 -12.78 -8.09 11.40
CA ASN A 348 -13.16 -9.35 12.00
C ASN A 348 -13.95 -9.12 13.28
N LEU A 349 -13.67 -8.09 14.08
CA LEU A 349 -14.39 -7.75 15.31
C LEU A 349 -15.91 -7.74 15.17
N ASN A 350 -16.45 -7.53 13.96
CA ASN A 350 -17.89 -7.45 13.71
C ASN A 350 -18.45 -8.64 12.91
N LYS A 351 -17.66 -9.70 12.66
CA LYS A 351 -18.06 -10.88 11.86
C LYS A 351 -18.28 -12.11 12.73
N LYS A 352 -19.04 -13.11 12.28
CA LYS A 352 -19.07 -14.42 12.98
C LYS A 352 -17.75 -15.16 12.77
N GLN A 353 -17.35 -15.99 13.73
CA GLN A 353 -16.09 -16.74 13.64
C GLN A 353 -16.04 -17.69 12.44
N GLN A 354 -17.17 -18.33 12.12
CA GLN A 354 -17.32 -19.20 10.94
C GLN A 354 -17.07 -18.44 9.63
N ASP A 355 -17.59 -17.21 9.49
CA ASP A 355 -17.39 -16.39 8.29
C ASP A 355 -15.91 -16.02 8.11
N VAL A 356 -15.21 -15.74 9.21
CA VAL A 356 -13.77 -15.46 9.18
C VAL A 356 -13.01 -16.69 8.70
N ILE A 357 -13.31 -17.88 9.20
CA ILE A 357 -12.68 -19.13 8.75
C ILE A 357 -12.95 -19.39 7.26
N ALA A 358 -14.20 -19.24 6.82
CA ALA A 358 -14.57 -19.43 5.42
C ALA A 358 -13.82 -18.45 4.49
N SER A 359 -13.66 -17.19 4.88
CA SER A 359 -12.88 -16.20 4.10
C SER A 359 -11.38 -16.54 4.02
N LYS A 360 -10.82 -17.16 5.06
CA LYS A 360 -9.41 -17.60 5.07
C LYS A 360 -9.15 -18.79 4.15
N ALA A 361 -10.14 -19.64 3.90
CA ALA A 361 -10.01 -20.80 3.01
C ALA A 361 -10.10 -20.46 1.51
N ARG A 362 -10.70 -19.33 1.14
CA ARG A 362 -10.86 -18.93 -0.27
C ARG A 362 -9.64 -18.17 -0.77
N VAL A 363 -9.41 -18.24 -2.09
CA VAL A 363 -8.38 -17.45 -2.79
C VAL A 363 -9.07 -16.46 -3.72
N THR A 364 -8.82 -15.17 -3.51
CA THR A 364 -9.25 -14.10 -4.42
C THR A 364 -8.12 -13.74 -5.37
N TRP A 365 -8.25 -14.08 -6.64
CA TRP A 365 -7.28 -13.73 -7.68
C TRP A 365 -7.49 -12.30 -8.19
N CYS A 366 -6.39 -11.57 -8.37
CA CYS A 366 -6.41 -10.23 -8.96
C CYS A 366 -6.12 -10.28 -10.46
N ALA A 367 -7.08 -9.85 -11.26
CA ALA A 367 -6.97 -9.74 -12.71
C ALA A 367 -6.67 -8.29 -13.13
N VAL A 368 -5.81 -8.11 -14.13
CA VAL A 368 -5.47 -6.78 -14.67
C VAL A 368 -6.27 -6.52 -15.95
N GLY A 369 -7.26 -5.63 -15.85
CA GLY A 369 -8.16 -5.29 -16.96
C GLY A 369 -9.30 -6.30 -17.19
N SER A 370 -10.15 -5.98 -18.17
CA SER A 370 -11.42 -6.69 -18.40
C SER A 370 -11.24 -8.07 -19.04
N GLU A 371 -10.23 -8.27 -19.89
CA GLU A 371 -10.00 -9.57 -20.53
C GLU A 371 -9.51 -10.62 -19.54
N GLU A 372 -8.56 -10.25 -18.68
CA GLU A 372 -8.12 -11.12 -17.59
C GLU A 372 -9.27 -11.41 -16.62
N LYS A 373 -10.09 -10.40 -16.28
CA LYS A 373 -11.26 -10.59 -15.42
C LYS A 373 -12.21 -11.62 -16.01
N ARG A 374 -12.49 -11.55 -17.32
CA ARG A 374 -13.36 -12.50 -18.02
C ARG A 374 -12.81 -13.92 -17.95
N LYS A 375 -11.50 -14.12 -18.16
CA LYS A 375 -10.86 -15.45 -18.02
C LYS A 375 -10.90 -15.93 -16.57
N CYS A 376 -10.66 -15.04 -15.61
CA CYS A 376 -10.74 -15.36 -14.19
C CYS A 376 -12.17 -15.78 -13.81
N ASP A 377 -13.21 -15.11 -14.31
CA ASP A 377 -14.60 -15.49 -14.02
C ASP A 377 -14.99 -16.85 -14.60
N GLN A 378 -14.38 -17.25 -15.72
CA GLN A 378 -14.48 -18.63 -16.22
C GLN A 378 -13.83 -19.62 -15.25
N TRP A 379 -12.64 -19.30 -14.73
CA TRP A 379 -11.95 -20.10 -13.72
C TRP A 379 -12.75 -20.20 -12.41
N ASN A 380 -13.35 -19.10 -11.94
CA ASN A 380 -14.21 -19.08 -10.75
C ASN A 380 -15.38 -20.07 -10.89
N ARG A 381 -16.06 -20.05 -12.05
CA ARG A 381 -17.15 -21.01 -12.35
C ARG A 381 -16.65 -22.46 -12.37
N ALA A 382 -15.56 -22.73 -13.08
CA ALA A 382 -14.99 -24.07 -13.20
C ALA A 382 -14.50 -24.64 -11.84
N SER A 383 -13.96 -23.76 -10.99
CA SER A 383 -13.46 -24.08 -9.65
C SER A 383 -14.53 -24.13 -8.56
N ARG A 384 -15.80 -23.87 -8.93
CA ARG A 384 -16.95 -23.82 -7.99
C ARG A 384 -16.72 -22.87 -6.82
N GLY A 385 -16.13 -21.70 -7.09
CA GLY A 385 -15.91 -20.65 -6.09
C GLY A 385 -14.74 -20.87 -5.13
N ARG A 386 -13.91 -21.91 -5.34
CA ARG A 386 -12.61 -22.05 -4.65
C ARG A 386 -11.68 -20.88 -4.97
N VAL A 387 -11.75 -20.37 -6.21
CA VAL A 387 -11.06 -19.16 -6.64
C VAL A 387 -12.08 -18.09 -7.03
N THR A 388 -12.04 -16.95 -6.37
CA THR A 388 -12.84 -15.75 -6.69
C THR A 388 -12.01 -14.73 -7.43
N CYS A 389 -12.65 -13.75 -8.08
CA CYS A 389 -11.97 -12.83 -8.99
C CYS A 389 -12.35 -11.39 -8.72
N ILE A 390 -11.33 -10.54 -8.59
CA ILE A 390 -11.43 -9.08 -8.59
C ILE A 390 -10.55 -8.54 -9.71
N SER A 391 -10.81 -7.32 -10.19
CA SER A 391 -9.98 -6.72 -11.23
C SER A 391 -9.69 -5.26 -10.99
N PHE A 392 -8.49 -4.86 -11.38
CA PHE A 392 -8.05 -3.47 -11.36
C PHE A 392 -7.42 -3.07 -12.72
N PRO A 393 -7.28 -1.76 -13.01
CA PRO A 393 -6.74 -1.30 -14.28
C PRO A 393 -5.24 -1.57 -14.48
N THR A 394 -4.46 -1.64 -13.39
CA THR A 394 -3.00 -1.79 -13.44
C THR A 394 -2.49 -2.89 -12.51
N THR A 395 -1.29 -3.41 -12.80
CA THR A 395 -0.59 -4.37 -11.95
C THR A 395 -0.32 -3.81 -10.55
N GLU A 396 0.07 -2.54 -10.45
CA GLU A 396 0.33 -1.90 -9.15
C GLU A 396 -0.92 -1.81 -8.28
N ASP A 397 -2.08 -1.53 -8.88
CA ASP A 397 -3.35 -1.51 -8.15
C ASP A 397 -3.72 -2.91 -7.63
N CYS A 398 -3.40 -3.97 -8.39
CA CYS A 398 -3.53 -5.33 -7.90
C CYS A 398 -2.57 -5.65 -6.74
N ILE A 399 -1.31 -5.19 -6.80
CA ILE A 399 -0.37 -5.33 -5.68
C ILE A 399 -0.94 -4.61 -4.44
N VAL A 400 -1.46 -3.40 -4.59
CA VAL A 400 -2.13 -2.65 -3.51
C VAL A 400 -3.33 -3.41 -2.96
N ALA A 401 -4.17 -4.01 -3.82
CA ALA A 401 -5.30 -4.82 -3.39
C ALA A 401 -4.86 -6.05 -2.60
N ILE A 402 -3.76 -6.70 -2.99
CA ILE A 402 -3.17 -7.80 -2.24
C ILE A 402 -2.60 -7.30 -0.90
N MET A 403 -1.92 -6.15 -0.87
CA MET A 403 -1.43 -5.55 0.38
C MET A 403 -2.56 -5.20 1.36
N LYS A 404 -3.75 -4.86 0.87
CA LYS A 404 -4.92 -4.51 1.70
C LYS A 404 -5.76 -5.71 2.13
N GLY A 405 -5.61 -6.86 1.48
CA GLY A 405 -6.48 -8.01 1.71
C GLY A 405 -7.74 -8.06 0.83
N ASP A 406 -7.89 -7.17 -0.14
CA ASP A 406 -9.00 -7.16 -1.10
C ASP A 406 -8.80 -8.23 -2.18
N ALA A 407 -7.55 -8.60 -2.46
CA ALA A 407 -7.14 -9.74 -3.25
C ALA A 407 -6.11 -10.59 -2.46
N ASP A 408 -5.84 -11.81 -2.90
CA ASP A 408 -4.89 -12.72 -2.25
C ASP A 408 -3.66 -12.99 -3.12
N ALA A 409 -3.81 -13.05 -4.44
CA ALA A 409 -2.72 -13.46 -5.32
C ALA A 409 -2.86 -12.93 -6.75
N MET A 410 -1.73 -12.88 -7.44
CA MET A 410 -1.63 -12.73 -8.89
C MET A 410 -0.28 -13.27 -9.39
N SER A 411 -0.17 -13.58 -10.68
CA SER A 411 1.13 -13.85 -11.32
C SER A 411 1.79 -12.55 -11.75
N LEU A 412 3.09 -12.43 -11.50
CA LEU A 412 3.88 -11.23 -11.78
C LEU A 412 5.15 -11.54 -12.58
N ASP A 413 5.52 -10.59 -13.43
CA ASP A 413 6.85 -10.50 -14.04
C ASP A 413 7.92 -10.14 -12.99
N GLY A 414 9.18 -10.55 -13.22
CA GLY A 414 10.31 -10.29 -12.32
C GLY A 414 10.44 -8.85 -11.81
N GLY A 415 10.15 -7.86 -12.65
CA GLY A 415 10.21 -6.45 -12.25
C GLY A 415 9.10 -6.05 -11.26
N TYR A 416 7.90 -6.62 -11.40
CA TYR A 416 6.83 -6.43 -10.43
C TYR A 416 6.98 -7.32 -9.19
N ILE A 417 7.65 -8.48 -9.29
CA ILE A 417 8.05 -9.27 -8.11
C ILE A 417 9.00 -8.47 -7.22
N TYR A 418 9.91 -7.69 -7.82
CA TYR A 418 10.77 -6.77 -7.07
C TYR A 418 9.93 -5.74 -6.30
N THR A 419 9.00 -5.05 -6.99
CA THR A 419 8.10 -4.07 -6.35
C THR A 419 7.26 -4.71 -5.25
N ALA A 420 6.61 -5.83 -5.55
CA ALA A 420 5.81 -6.60 -4.59
C ALA A 420 6.65 -7.05 -3.37
N GLY A 421 7.90 -7.44 -3.58
CA GLY A 421 8.86 -7.78 -2.53
C GLY A 421 9.20 -6.61 -1.61
N LYS A 422 9.49 -5.43 -2.15
CA LYS A 422 9.70 -4.20 -1.34
C LYS A 422 8.43 -3.77 -0.60
N CYS A 423 7.26 -4.26 -1.02
CA CYS A 423 5.98 -4.09 -0.34
C CYS A 423 5.61 -5.24 0.64
N GLY A 424 6.53 -6.19 0.89
CA GLY A 424 6.34 -7.28 1.86
C GLY A 424 5.58 -8.51 1.33
N LEU A 425 5.28 -8.56 0.03
CA LEU A 425 4.72 -9.77 -0.61
C LEU A 425 5.84 -10.76 -0.95
N VAL A 426 5.49 -12.05 -0.99
CA VAL A 426 6.44 -13.14 -1.22
C VAL A 426 6.02 -14.00 -2.41
N PRO A 427 6.97 -14.52 -3.20
CA PRO A 427 6.67 -15.49 -4.25
C PRO A 427 6.29 -16.85 -3.65
N VAL A 428 5.30 -17.51 -4.26
CA VAL A 428 4.70 -18.77 -3.77
C VAL A 428 4.96 -19.92 -4.73
N LEU A 429 4.63 -19.74 -6.01
CA LEU A 429 4.87 -20.70 -7.08
C LEU A 429 5.41 -19.96 -8.30
N ALA A 430 6.27 -20.60 -9.09
CA ALA A 430 6.82 -20.03 -10.30
C ALA A 430 6.20 -20.63 -11.56
N GLU A 431 5.97 -19.82 -12.59
CA GLU A 431 5.56 -20.30 -13.91
C GLU A 431 6.73 -21.04 -14.58
N ASN A 432 6.65 -22.36 -14.64
CA ASN A 432 7.68 -23.19 -15.25
C ASN A 432 7.35 -23.42 -16.73
N GLN A 433 8.39 -23.38 -17.57
CA GLN A 433 8.29 -23.60 -19.01
C GLN A 433 8.98 -24.91 -19.37
N LYS A 434 8.64 -25.47 -20.53
CA LYS A 434 9.24 -26.72 -21.01
C LYS A 434 10.75 -26.58 -21.15
N SER A 435 11.49 -27.35 -20.35
CA SER A 435 12.95 -27.35 -20.38
C SER A 435 13.46 -28.05 -21.63
N SER A 436 14.51 -27.50 -22.23
CA SER A 436 15.26 -28.17 -23.31
C SER A 436 16.26 -29.21 -22.78
N LYS A 437 16.53 -29.21 -21.46
CA LYS A 437 17.54 -30.05 -20.79
C LYS A 437 16.93 -31.22 -20.01
N SER A 438 15.65 -31.12 -19.64
CA SER A 438 14.97 -32.10 -18.80
C SER A 438 13.56 -32.39 -19.33
N ASN A 439 13.38 -33.60 -19.90
CA ASN A 439 12.07 -34.15 -20.26
C ASN A 439 11.37 -34.85 -19.08
N GLY A 440 11.86 -34.68 -17.84
CA GLY A 440 11.27 -35.30 -16.66
C GLY A 440 9.78 -34.95 -16.50
N LEU A 441 8.97 -35.95 -16.15
CA LEU A 441 7.51 -35.84 -15.97
C LEU A 441 7.11 -34.92 -14.81
N ASP A 442 8.00 -34.72 -13.83
CA ASP A 442 7.73 -33.92 -12.64
C ASP A 442 8.06 -32.43 -12.85
N CYS A 443 7.21 -31.74 -13.62
CA CYS A 443 7.34 -30.30 -13.85
C CYS A 443 7.26 -29.48 -12.53
N VAL A 444 6.48 -29.96 -11.55
CA VAL A 444 6.19 -29.21 -10.32
C VAL A 444 7.42 -29.06 -9.43
N ASN A 445 8.26 -30.09 -9.34
CA ASN A 445 9.51 -30.01 -8.56
C ASN A 445 10.73 -29.64 -9.41
N ARG A 446 10.57 -29.48 -10.74
CA ARG A 446 11.67 -29.07 -11.62
C ARG A 446 12.05 -27.60 -11.35
N PRO A 447 13.34 -27.30 -11.06
CA PRO A 447 13.80 -25.93 -10.90
C PRO A 447 13.51 -25.08 -12.13
N VAL A 448 13.22 -23.79 -11.91
CA VAL A 448 13.03 -22.83 -12.99
C VAL A 448 14.37 -22.39 -13.58
N GLU A 449 14.46 -22.29 -14.90
CA GLU A 449 15.71 -21.98 -15.63
C GLU A 449 15.83 -20.50 -16.05
N GLY A 450 14.80 -19.70 -15.84
CA GLY A 450 14.68 -18.36 -16.44
C GLY A 450 14.13 -18.40 -17.87
N TYR A 451 14.04 -17.22 -18.48
CA TYR A 451 13.79 -17.05 -19.90
C TYR A 451 14.74 -16.03 -20.52
N LEU A 452 14.92 -16.07 -21.84
CA LEU A 452 15.84 -15.20 -22.54
C LEU A 452 15.16 -13.89 -22.92
N ALA A 453 15.68 -12.76 -22.40
CA ALA A 453 15.27 -11.44 -22.86
C ALA A 453 16.07 -11.07 -24.11
N VAL A 454 15.38 -10.70 -25.19
CA VAL A 454 15.98 -10.44 -26.50
C VAL A 454 15.51 -9.11 -27.09
N ALA A 455 16.31 -8.56 -28.00
CA ALA A 455 15.94 -7.44 -28.85
C ALA A 455 15.65 -7.95 -30.26
N ALA A 456 14.39 -8.09 -30.62
CA ALA A 456 13.95 -8.56 -31.93
C ALA A 456 13.85 -7.40 -32.93
N VAL A 457 14.23 -7.65 -34.17
CA VAL A 457 14.26 -6.69 -35.28
C VAL A 457 13.81 -7.36 -36.56
N ARG A 458 13.36 -6.58 -37.55
CA ARG A 458 13.04 -7.14 -38.87
C ARG A 458 14.33 -7.43 -39.64
N ARG A 459 14.37 -8.56 -40.34
CA ARG A 459 15.53 -8.97 -41.14
C ARG A 459 15.88 -7.96 -42.24
N GLU A 460 14.86 -7.33 -42.84
CA GLU A 460 15.00 -6.31 -43.90
C GLU A 460 15.78 -5.06 -43.45
N ASP A 461 15.84 -4.76 -42.15
CA ASP A 461 16.58 -3.63 -41.60
C ASP A 461 18.09 -3.95 -41.46
N ALA A 462 18.76 -4.28 -42.57
CA ALA A 462 20.10 -4.90 -42.62
C ALA A 462 21.26 -4.09 -41.97
N GLY A 463 21.06 -2.81 -41.67
CA GLY A 463 22.06 -1.92 -41.04
C GLY A 463 21.83 -1.63 -39.56
N PHE A 464 20.95 -2.37 -38.90
CA PHE A 464 20.51 -2.10 -37.53
C PHE A 464 21.20 -3.02 -36.51
N THR A 465 22.02 -2.43 -35.63
CA THR A 465 22.80 -3.09 -34.55
C THR A 465 22.44 -2.51 -33.18
N TRP A 466 22.94 -3.12 -32.09
CA TRP A 466 22.73 -2.64 -30.72
C TRP A 466 23.28 -1.22 -30.52
N SER A 467 24.48 -0.92 -31.01
CA SER A 467 25.10 0.40 -30.93
C SER A 467 24.33 1.49 -31.71
N SER A 468 23.58 1.11 -32.74
CA SER A 468 22.78 2.03 -33.56
C SER A 468 21.36 2.31 -33.03
N LEU A 469 21.02 1.83 -31.83
CA LEU A 469 19.67 1.96 -31.24
C LEU A 469 19.23 3.41 -30.98
N ARG A 470 20.18 4.31 -30.73
CA ARG A 470 19.89 5.71 -30.40
C ARG A 470 19.11 6.40 -31.53
N GLY A 471 18.05 7.11 -31.16
CA GLY A 471 17.19 7.84 -32.10
C GLY A 471 16.26 6.96 -32.92
N LYS A 472 16.29 5.63 -32.78
CA LYS A 472 15.37 4.71 -33.45
C LYS A 472 14.04 4.62 -32.69
N LYS A 473 13.07 3.92 -33.30
CA LYS A 473 11.76 3.66 -32.71
C LYS A 473 11.75 2.33 -31.97
N SER A 474 11.14 2.26 -30.78
CA SER A 474 11.16 1.04 -29.96
C SER A 474 9.79 0.58 -29.46
N CYS A 475 9.64 -0.73 -29.31
CA CYS A 475 8.45 -1.39 -28.78
C CYS A 475 8.79 -2.13 -27.49
N HIS A 476 8.05 -1.86 -26.42
CA HIS A 476 8.29 -2.41 -25.09
C HIS A 476 7.04 -3.11 -24.57
N THR A 477 7.20 -4.16 -23.77
CA THR A 477 6.05 -4.88 -23.21
C THR A 477 5.20 -4.02 -22.27
N ALA A 478 5.87 -3.21 -21.44
CA ALA A 478 5.35 -2.21 -20.51
C ALA A 478 6.53 -1.67 -19.71
N VAL A 479 6.38 -0.48 -19.12
CA VAL A 479 7.30 0.04 -18.10
C VAL A 479 7.39 -0.95 -16.94
N ASP A 480 8.58 -1.04 -16.33
CA ASP A 480 8.90 -1.90 -15.18
C ASP A 480 8.86 -3.42 -15.40
N ARG A 481 8.58 -3.89 -16.61
CA ARG A 481 8.71 -5.32 -16.95
C ARG A 481 10.14 -5.69 -17.28
N THR A 482 10.51 -6.93 -16.98
CA THR A 482 11.88 -7.43 -17.04
C THR A 482 12.50 -7.32 -18.43
N ALA A 483 11.94 -8.03 -19.42
CA ALA A 483 12.52 -8.06 -20.76
C ALA A 483 12.21 -6.80 -21.57
N GLY A 484 11.02 -6.22 -21.37
CA GLY A 484 10.60 -5.04 -22.12
C GLY A 484 11.19 -3.73 -21.61
N TRP A 485 11.63 -3.66 -20.35
CA TRP A 485 12.08 -2.39 -19.74
C TRP A 485 13.35 -2.55 -18.90
N ASN A 486 13.31 -3.34 -17.82
CA ASN A 486 14.39 -3.32 -16.82
C ASN A 486 15.76 -3.71 -17.41
N ILE A 487 15.81 -4.79 -18.21
CA ILE A 487 17.03 -5.24 -18.87
C ILE A 487 17.50 -4.23 -19.92
N PRO A 488 16.71 -3.87 -20.96
CA PRO A 488 17.20 -2.96 -21.99
C PRO A 488 17.51 -1.57 -21.43
N MET A 489 16.65 -0.98 -20.60
CA MET A 489 16.91 0.35 -20.03
C MET A 489 18.07 0.33 -19.04
N GLY A 490 18.26 -0.75 -18.28
CA GLY A 490 19.41 -0.91 -17.39
C GLY A 490 20.73 -0.95 -18.17
N LEU A 491 20.78 -1.69 -19.29
CA LEU A 491 21.94 -1.72 -20.17
C LEU A 491 22.24 -0.35 -20.78
N LEU A 492 21.20 0.34 -21.28
CA LEU A 492 21.33 1.67 -21.86
C LEU A 492 21.72 2.73 -20.82
N ALA A 493 21.15 2.69 -19.62
CA ALA A 493 21.52 3.59 -18.51
C ALA A 493 22.98 3.40 -18.11
N ASN A 494 23.47 2.16 -18.08
CA ASN A 494 24.86 1.86 -17.75
C ASN A 494 25.82 2.40 -18.84
N GLN A 495 25.45 2.28 -20.11
CA GLN A 495 26.24 2.79 -21.24
C GLN A 495 26.24 4.32 -21.33
N THR A 496 25.07 4.95 -21.16
CA THR A 496 24.90 6.39 -21.39
C THR A 496 25.08 7.25 -20.13
N ARG A 497 25.08 6.62 -18.95
CA ARG A 497 25.04 7.30 -17.64
C ARG A 497 23.89 8.31 -17.52
N SER A 498 22.79 8.09 -18.25
CA SER A 498 21.62 8.97 -18.28
C SER A 498 20.34 8.22 -17.94
N CYS A 499 19.48 8.89 -17.18
CA CYS A 499 18.14 8.42 -16.82
C CYS A 499 17.04 8.95 -17.77
N LYS A 500 17.43 9.70 -18.82
CA LYS A 500 16.50 10.33 -19.78
C LYS A 500 16.11 9.35 -20.89
N PHE A 501 15.41 8.28 -20.53
CA PHE A 501 15.02 7.22 -21.48
C PHE A 501 14.13 7.71 -22.61
N ASN A 502 13.33 8.75 -22.36
CA ASN A 502 12.48 9.44 -23.34
C ASN A 502 13.26 10.24 -24.39
N GLU A 503 14.56 10.47 -24.19
CA GLU A 503 15.45 11.14 -25.15
C GLU A 503 16.35 10.14 -25.91
N PHE A 504 16.41 8.88 -25.46
CA PHE A 504 17.25 7.87 -26.11
C PHE A 504 16.65 7.35 -27.42
N PHE A 505 15.35 7.02 -27.40
CA PHE A 505 14.56 6.65 -28.58
C PHE A 505 13.79 7.86 -29.09
N SER A 506 13.62 7.97 -30.41
CA SER A 506 12.87 9.10 -30.99
C SER A 506 11.37 9.02 -30.66
N GLN A 507 10.82 7.81 -30.75
CA GLN A 507 9.44 7.48 -30.38
C GLN A 507 9.40 6.04 -29.88
N SER A 508 8.55 5.75 -28.91
CA SER A 508 8.34 4.38 -28.45
C SER A 508 6.86 4.07 -28.23
N CYS A 509 6.56 2.77 -28.07
CA CYS A 509 5.41 2.36 -27.28
C CYS A 509 5.90 1.59 -26.04
N ALA A 510 5.79 2.23 -24.88
CA ALA A 510 6.07 1.67 -23.57
C ALA A 510 4.84 1.88 -22.66
N PRO A 511 3.87 0.95 -22.69
CA PRO A 511 2.65 1.05 -21.90
C PRO A 511 2.93 1.28 -20.40
N GLY A 512 2.23 2.23 -19.80
CA GLY A 512 2.44 2.68 -18.42
C GLY A 512 3.36 3.91 -18.27
N ALA A 513 3.99 4.39 -19.34
CA ALA A 513 4.69 5.67 -19.33
C ALA A 513 3.71 6.86 -19.33
N ASP A 514 4.23 8.08 -19.14
CA ASP A 514 3.43 9.31 -19.28
C ASP A 514 2.84 9.39 -20.70
N PRO A 515 1.50 9.43 -20.86
CA PRO A 515 0.84 9.52 -22.16
C PRO A 515 1.29 10.70 -23.03
N LYS A 516 1.83 11.77 -22.42
CA LYS A 516 2.35 12.95 -23.13
C LYS A 516 3.81 12.80 -23.57
N SER A 517 4.51 11.77 -23.11
CA SER A 517 5.92 11.54 -23.43
C SER A 517 6.11 10.81 -24.76
N ASN A 518 7.31 10.94 -25.35
CA ASN A 518 7.72 10.18 -26.54
C ASN A 518 7.66 8.66 -26.34
N LEU A 519 7.63 8.19 -25.10
CA LEU A 519 7.53 6.77 -24.78
C LEU A 519 6.16 6.17 -25.13
N CYS A 520 5.13 7.00 -25.31
CA CYS A 520 3.78 6.57 -25.69
C CYS A 520 3.41 6.92 -27.14
N ALA A 521 4.32 7.54 -27.91
CA ALA A 521 3.99 8.09 -29.22
C ALA A 521 3.47 7.03 -30.21
N LEU A 522 4.07 5.83 -30.19
CA LEU A 522 3.73 4.72 -31.11
C LEU A 522 2.59 3.85 -30.62
N CYS A 523 2.13 4.02 -29.38
CA CYS A 523 1.02 3.24 -28.85
C CYS A 523 -0.29 3.56 -29.58
N ILE A 524 -1.18 2.57 -29.71
CA ILE A 524 -2.35 2.66 -30.61
C ILE A 524 -3.69 2.46 -29.90
N GLY A 525 -3.69 2.21 -28.60
CA GLY A 525 -4.90 1.97 -27.82
C GLY A 525 -5.65 0.72 -28.26
N ASP A 526 -6.93 0.68 -27.91
CA ASP A 526 -7.87 -0.34 -28.37
C ASP A 526 -8.35 -0.08 -29.81
N GLU A 527 -9.32 -0.86 -30.30
CA GLU A 527 -9.86 -0.71 -31.66
C GLU A 527 -10.50 0.66 -31.94
N LYS A 528 -10.87 1.42 -30.89
CA LYS A 528 -11.41 2.79 -31.01
C LYS A 528 -10.33 3.86 -30.88
N GLY A 529 -9.08 3.47 -30.64
CA GLY A 529 -7.98 4.39 -30.32
C GLY A 529 -8.04 4.94 -28.90
N GLU A 530 -8.92 4.41 -28.04
CA GLU A 530 -8.97 4.76 -26.61
C GLU A 530 -7.92 3.95 -25.83
N ASN A 531 -7.66 4.31 -24.57
CA ASN A 531 -6.72 3.57 -23.71
C ASN A 531 -5.28 3.51 -24.26
N LYS A 532 -4.87 4.50 -25.08
CA LYS A 532 -3.51 4.62 -25.60
C LYS A 532 -2.49 4.61 -24.46
N CYS A 533 -1.48 3.75 -24.58
CA CYS A 533 -0.41 3.56 -23.60
C CYS A 533 -0.87 3.01 -22.23
N ALA A 534 -2.10 2.50 -22.11
CA ALA A 534 -2.58 1.87 -20.88
C ALA A 534 -1.77 0.59 -20.57
N PRO A 535 -1.33 0.35 -19.32
CA PRO A 535 -0.53 -0.82 -18.96
C PRO A 535 -1.38 -2.09 -18.76
N ASN A 536 -2.34 -2.34 -19.66
CA ASN A 536 -3.20 -3.52 -19.67
C ASN A 536 -3.57 -3.90 -21.11
N SER A 537 -4.30 -5.02 -21.27
CA SER A 537 -4.56 -5.62 -22.59
C SER A 537 -5.50 -4.81 -23.50
N LYS A 538 -6.03 -3.67 -23.05
CA LYS A 538 -6.76 -2.73 -23.93
C LYS A 538 -5.83 -2.04 -24.92
N GLU A 539 -4.57 -1.79 -24.54
CA GLU A 539 -3.56 -1.31 -25.48
C GLU A 539 -3.08 -2.47 -26.34
N ARG A 540 -3.32 -2.41 -27.66
CA ARG A 540 -2.99 -3.51 -28.57
C ARG A 540 -1.48 -3.79 -28.68
N TYR A 541 -0.63 -2.80 -28.37
CA TYR A 541 0.82 -2.97 -28.30
C TYR A 541 1.36 -3.36 -26.91
N GLN A 542 0.48 -3.72 -25.97
CA GLN A 542 0.88 -4.13 -24.63
C GLN A 542 1.29 -5.60 -24.53
N GLY A 543 2.22 -5.87 -23.61
CA GLY A 543 2.69 -7.20 -23.30
C GLY A 543 3.67 -7.74 -24.35
N TYR A 544 3.99 -9.03 -24.24
CA TYR A 544 4.93 -9.67 -25.17
C TYR A 544 4.40 -9.67 -26.61
N THR A 545 3.16 -10.11 -26.79
CA THR A 545 2.50 -10.21 -28.10
C THR A 545 2.32 -8.83 -28.74
N GLY A 546 1.90 -7.82 -27.96
CA GLY A 546 1.76 -6.45 -28.45
C GLY A 546 3.09 -5.79 -28.84
N ALA A 547 4.16 -6.02 -28.09
CA ALA A 547 5.49 -5.50 -28.46
C ALA A 547 5.99 -6.09 -29.79
N LEU A 548 5.74 -7.38 -30.06
CA LEU A 548 6.03 -7.98 -31.36
C LEU A 548 5.12 -7.43 -32.46
N ARG A 549 3.83 -7.24 -32.18
CA ARG A 549 2.87 -6.64 -33.11
C ARG A 549 3.32 -5.23 -33.54
N CYS A 550 3.77 -4.40 -32.60
CA CYS A 550 4.36 -3.09 -32.85
C CYS A 550 5.57 -3.14 -33.81
N LEU A 551 6.39 -4.19 -33.75
CA LEU A 551 7.49 -4.41 -34.68
C LEU A 551 7.00 -4.92 -36.05
N ALA A 552 6.07 -5.86 -36.05
CA ALA A 552 5.53 -6.49 -37.26
C ALA A 552 4.74 -5.49 -38.13
N GLU A 553 3.99 -4.59 -37.51
CA GLU A 553 3.23 -3.50 -38.17
C GLU A 553 4.12 -2.30 -38.53
N LYS A 554 5.46 -2.43 -38.40
CA LYS A 554 6.45 -1.40 -38.73
C LYS A 554 6.32 -0.08 -37.95
N ALA A 555 5.64 -0.08 -36.81
CA ALA A 555 5.56 1.09 -35.93
C ALA A 555 6.91 1.39 -35.26
N GLY A 556 7.57 0.34 -34.74
CA GLY A 556 8.93 0.41 -34.18
C GLY A 556 10.00 -0.26 -35.05
N ASN A 557 11.28 0.00 -34.75
CA ASN A 557 12.42 -0.67 -35.37
C ASN A 557 12.90 -1.88 -34.54
N VAL A 558 12.77 -1.83 -33.22
CA VAL A 558 13.16 -2.89 -32.28
C VAL A 558 12.01 -3.22 -31.34
N ALA A 559 11.84 -4.49 -31.01
CA ALA A 559 10.98 -4.94 -29.91
C ALA A 559 11.78 -5.66 -28.83
N PHE A 560 11.58 -5.26 -27.58
CA PHE A 560 12.18 -5.91 -26.42
C PHE A 560 11.19 -6.89 -25.80
N LEU A 561 11.48 -8.19 -25.90
CA LEU A 561 10.54 -9.27 -25.56
C LEU A 561 11.30 -10.56 -25.23
N LYS A 562 10.58 -11.67 -25.03
CA LYS A 562 11.19 -13.02 -24.88
C LYS A 562 11.30 -13.69 -26.26
N ASP A 563 12.35 -14.46 -26.49
CA ASP A 563 12.58 -15.21 -27.74
C ASP A 563 11.36 -16.06 -28.16
N SER A 564 10.78 -16.77 -27.20
CA SER A 564 9.59 -17.62 -27.39
C SER A 564 8.37 -16.87 -27.94
N THR A 565 8.28 -15.54 -27.75
CA THR A 565 7.17 -14.74 -28.28
C THR A 565 7.19 -14.68 -29.80
N VAL A 566 8.36 -14.58 -30.43
CA VAL A 566 8.45 -14.61 -31.89
C VAL A 566 8.01 -16.00 -32.37
N LEU A 567 8.54 -17.06 -31.74
CA LEU A 567 8.18 -18.45 -32.05
C LEU A 567 6.69 -18.77 -31.89
N GLN A 568 5.96 -18.07 -31.01
CA GLN A 568 4.53 -18.26 -30.76
C GLN A 568 3.63 -17.51 -31.74
N ASN A 569 4.15 -16.49 -32.42
CA ASN A 569 3.37 -15.57 -33.25
C ASN A 569 3.72 -15.65 -34.74
N THR A 570 4.65 -16.50 -35.14
CA THR A 570 5.02 -16.72 -36.54
C THR A 570 4.62 -18.12 -37.01
N ASP A 571 4.74 -18.35 -38.32
CA ASP A 571 4.53 -19.63 -38.99
C ASP A 571 3.14 -20.23 -38.72
N GLY A 572 2.11 -19.37 -38.68
CA GLY A 572 0.70 -19.76 -38.53
C GLY A 572 0.28 -20.15 -37.10
N LYS A 573 1.16 -20.04 -36.10
CA LYS A 573 0.82 -20.38 -34.70
C LYS A 573 -0.10 -19.35 -34.03
N ASN A 574 -0.03 -18.09 -34.44
CA ASN A 574 -1.04 -17.10 -34.12
C ASN A 574 -1.92 -16.87 -35.35
N THR A 575 -3.23 -17.09 -35.18
CA THR A 575 -4.24 -17.00 -36.24
C THR A 575 -4.84 -15.61 -36.38
N GLU A 576 -4.44 -14.64 -35.54
CA GLU A 576 -4.89 -13.25 -35.66
C GLU A 576 -4.41 -12.63 -36.97
N GLU A 577 -5.18 -11.67 -37.50
CA GLU A 577 -4.98 -11.09 -38.83
C GLU A 577 -3.60 -10.47 -39.02
N TRP A 578 -3.06 -9.80 -38.00
CA TRP A 578 -1.74 -9.17 -38.04
C TRP A 578 -0.58 -10.19 -38.04
N ALA A 579 -0.81 -11.42 -37.55
CA ALA A 579 0.24 -12.42 -37.32
C ALA A 579 0.20 -13.61 -38.30
N ARG A 580 -0.97 -13.93 -38.88
CA ARG A 580 -1.22 -15.16 -39.66
C ARG A 580 -0.20 -15.45 -40.77
N ASN A 581 0.38 -14.40 -41.37
CA ASN A 581 1.31 -14.51 -42.50
C ASN A 581 2.78 -14.30 -42.12
N LEU A 582 3.08 -13.96 -40.86
CA LEU A 582 4.44 -13.71 -40.42
C LEU A 582 5.26 -15.01 -40.46
N LYS A 583 6.48 -14.94 -40.98
CA LYS A 583 7.43 -16.05 -40.97
C LYS A 583 8.50 -15.80 -39.94
N LEU A 584 8.99 -16.87 -39.30
CA LEU A 584 10.06 -16.75 -38.32
C LEU A 584 11.32 -16.11 -38.92
N LYS A 585 11.61 -16.42 -40.19
CA LYS A 585 12.77 -15.90 -40.94
C LYS A 585 12.72 -14.40 -41.23
N ASP A 586 11.58 -13.75 -40.98
CA ASP A 586 11.40 -12.31 -41.19
C ASP A 586 11.99 -11.49 -40.03
N PHE A 587 12.38 -12.17 -38.94
CA PHE A 587 12.91 -11.57 -37.73
C PHE A 587 14.30 -12.09 -37.39
N GLU A 588 15.13 -11.21 -36.83
CA GLU A 588 16.45 -11.50 -36.29
C GLU A 588 16.59 -10.88 -34.89
N LEU A 589 17.61 -11.28 -34.15
CA LEU A 589 17.94 -10.76 -32.82
C LEU A 589 19.18 -9.88 -32.90
N LEU A 590 19.17 -8.78 -32.16
CA LEU A 590 20.38 -7.98 -31.90
C LEU A 590 21.13 -8.55 -30.71
N CYS A 591 22.41 -8.81 -30.92
CA CYS A 591 23.32 -9.27 -29.88
C CYS A 591 24.11 -8.08 -29.30
N LEU A 592 24.61 -8.22 -28.07
CA LEU A 592 25.38 -7.16 -27.40
C LEU A 592 26.76 -6.90 -28.02
N ASP A 593 27.25 -7.83 -28.84
CA ASP A 593 28.49 -7.72 -29.61
C ASP A 593 28.29 -7.07 -30.99
N ASP A 594 27.15 -6.40 -31.19
CA ASP A 594 26.71 -5.78 -32.44
C ASP A 594 26.48 -6.74 -33.62
N THR A 595 26.53 -8.06 -33.38
CA THR A 595 26.11 -9.05 -34.38
C THR A 595 24.58 -9.22 -34.42
N ARG A 596 24.09 -9.86 -35.48
CA ARG A 596 22.68 -10.27 -35.63
C ARG A 596 22.62 -11.77 -35.78
N LYS A 597 21.67 -12.41 -35.12
CA LYS A 597 21.45 -13.86 -35.23
C LYS A 597 20.00 -14.23 -35.48
N PRO A 598 19.72 -15.38 -36.12
CA PRO A 598 18.37 -15.92 -36.19
C PRO A 598 17.76 -16.10 -34.80
N VAL A 599 16.44 -15.98 -34.71
CA VAL A 599 15.69 -16.15 -33.45
C VAL A 599 15.92 -17.51 -32.79
N THR A 600 16.18 -18.55 -33.58
CA THR A 600 16.50 -19.90 -33.09
C THR A 600 17.81 -19.98 -32.30
N GLU A 601 18.69 -18.99 -32.44
CA GLU A 601 19.98 -18.90 -31.76
C GLU A 601 19.94 -17.97 -30.53
N ALA A 602 18.76 -17.68 -29.97
CA ALA A 602 18.61 -16.82 -28.80
C ALA A 602 19.52 -17.20 -27.62
N LYS A 603 19.81 -18.50 -27.43
CA LYS A 603 20.77 -18.97 -26.42
C LYS A 603 22.16 -18.33 -26.54
N ASN A 604 22.58 -18.00 -27.75
CA ASN A 604 23.86 -17.37 -28.07
C ASN A 604 23.72 -15.88 -28.42
N CYS A 605 22.49 -15.34 -28.40
CA CYS A 605 22.19 -13.94 -28.71
C CYS A 605 20.97 -13.46 -27.92
N HIS A 606 21.23 -12.99 -26.71
CA HIS A 606 20.23 -12.43 -25.80
C HIS A 606 20.86 -11.31 -24.97
N LEU A 607 20.01 -10.47 -24.38
CA LEU A 607 20.43 -9.35 -23.54
C LEU A 607 20.79 -9.81 -22.12
N ALA A 608 19.95 -10.68 -21.55
CA ALA A 608 20.18 -11.32 -20.25
C ALA A 608 19.21 -12.49 -20.05
N ILE A 609 19.52 -13.34 -19.06
CA ILE A 609 18.58 -14.35 -18.54
C ILE A 609 17.71 -13.67 -17.48
N ALA A 610 16.40 -13.75 -17.66
CA ALA A 610 15.40 -13.17 -16.78
C ALA A 610 14.79 -14.24 -15.87
N PRO A 611 14.45 -13.92 -14.60
CA PRO A 611 13.75 -14.84 -13.72
C PRO A 611 12.33 -15.11 -14.23
N ASN A 612 11.83 -16.34 -14.06
CA ASN A 612 10.46 -16.70 -14.42
C ASN A 612 9.43 -15.83 -13.72
N HIS A 613 8.26 -15.69 -14.34
CA HIS A 613 7.10 -15.10 -13.67
C HIS A 613 6.71 -15.96 -12.46
N ALA A 614 6.19 -15.34 -11.41
CA ALA A 614 5.80 -16.04 -10.20
C ALA A 614 4.50 -15.50 -9.62
N VAL A 615 3.75 -16.39 -9.00
CA VAL A 615 2.59 -16.03 -8.19
C VAL A 615 3.09 -15.46 -6.88
N VAL A 616 2.67 -14.25 -6.55
CA VAL A 616 2.98 -13.59 -5.27
C VAL A 616 1.75 -13.53 -4.37
N SER A 617 1.98 -13.50 -3.06
CA SER A 617 0.93 -13.35 -2.06
C SER A 617 1.47 -12.75 -0.76
N ARG A 618 0.58 -12.50 0.20
CA ARG A 618 0.95 -12.20 1.58
C ARG A 618 1.42 -13.47 2.28
N THR A 619 2.26 -13.30 3.29
CA THR A 619 2.82 -14.41 4.09
C THR A 619 1.74 -15.27 4.77
N ASP A 620 0.62 -14.67 5.17
CA ASP A 620 -0.51 -15.38 5.82
C ASP A 620 -1.31 -16.29 4.88
N LYS A 621 -1.15 -16.13 3.56
CA LYS A 621 -1.89 -16.88 2.54
C LYS A 621 -1.08 -17.92 1.78
N VAL A 622 0.23 -17.98 1.99
CA VAL A 622 1.15 -18.85 1.22
C VAL A 622 0.71 -20.30 1.18
N GLU A 623 0.46 -20.92 2.34
CA GLU A 623 0.15 -22.36 2.44
C GLU A 623 -1.17 -22.70 1.73
N VAL A 624 -2.23 -21.95 2.02
CA VAL A 624 -3.56 -22.13 1.42
C VAL A 624 -3.50 -21.89 -0.09
N LEU A 625 -2.82 -20.82 -0.51
CA LEU A 625 -2.68 -20.49 -1.93
C LEU A 625 -1.93 -21.58 -2.69
N GLN A 626 -0.81 -22.06 -2.13
CA GLN A 626 -0.02 -23.13 -2.74
C GLN A 626 -0.87 -24.38 -2.91
N GLN A 627 -1.59 -24.82 -1.88
CA GLN A 627 -2.47 -25.98 -1.96
C GLN A 627 -3.54 -25.80 -3.03
N VAL A 628 -4.25 -24.67 -3.03
CA VAL A 628 -5.31 -24.39 -4.00
C VAL A 628 -4.75 -24.39 -5.43
N LEU A 629 -3.63 -23.72 -5.70
CA LEU A 629 -3.08 -23.64 -7.06
C LEU A 629 -2.55 -24.97 -7.58
N LEU A 630 -1.93 -25.79 -6.72
CA LEU A 630 -1.50 -27.14 -7.07
C LEU A 630 -2.71 -28.02 -7.44
N ASP A 631 -3.79 -27.98 -6.66
CA ASP A 631 -5.05 -28.67 -6.98
C ASP A 631 -5.68 -28.17 -8.28
N GLN A 632 -5.69 -26.85 -8.48
CA GLN A 632 -6.30 -26.23 -9.67
C GLN A 632 -5.55 -26.61 -10.96
N GLN A 633 -4.21 -26.71 -10.93
CA GLN A 633 -3.46 -27.09 -12.13
C GLN A 633 -3.56 -28.59 -12.47
N VAL A 634 -3.84 -29.48 -11.50
CA VAL A 634 -4.15 -30.89 -11.79
C VAL A 634 -5.45 -31.01 -12.61
N GLN A 635 -6.40 -30.11 -12.35
CA GLN A 635 -7.68 -30.08 -13.06
C GLN A 635 -7.59 -29.32 -14.39
N PHE A 636 -6.98 -28.13 -14.38
CA PHE A 636 -7.07 -27.17 -15.47
C PHE A 636 -5.72 -26.76 -16.08
N GLY A 637 -4.62 -27.36 -15.63
CA GLY A 637 -3.28 -27.12 -16.19
C GLY A 637 -3.14 -27.70 -17.60
N ARG A 638 -1.91 -27.68 -18.12
CA ARG A 638 -1.63 -28.06 -19.52
C ARG A 638 -2.03 -29.50 -19.85
N ASN A 639 -1.82 -30.41 -18.91
CA ASN A 639 -2.23 -31.81 -18.97
C ASN A 639 -3.36 -32.11 -17.96
N GLY A 640 -4.16 -31.10 -17.61
CA GLY A 640 -5.19 -31.21 -16.58
C GLY A 640 -6.39 -32.03 -17.05
N GLN A 641 -7.04 -32.76 -16.13
CA GLN A 641 -8.15 -33.67 -16.44
C GLN A 641 -9.35 -33.00 -17.12
N ARG A 642 -9.52 -31.68 -16.95
CA ARG A 642 -10.65 -30.88 -17.44
C ARG A 642 -10.22 -29.83 -18.48
N CYS A 643 -9.00 -29.93 -19.02
CA CYS A 643 -8.51 -29.15 -20.16
C CYS A 643 -8.31 -30.11 -21.37
N PRO A 644 -8.83 -29.82 -22.59
CA PRO A 644 -9.47 -28.57 -23.02
C PRO A 644 -10.99 -28.50 -22.81
N GLY A 645 -11.63 -29.55 -22.27
CA GLY A 645 -13.08 -29.69 -22.28
C GLY A 645 -13.86 -28.61 -21.53
N GLU A 646 -13.35 -28.12 -20.39
CA GLU A 646 -14.06 -27.13 -19.57
C GLU A 646 -13.29 -25.81 -19.42
N PHE A 647 -12.04 -25.88 -18.98
CA PHE A 647 -11.21 -24.70 -18.77
C PHE A 647 -9.72 -25.05 -18.78
N CYS A 648 -8.92 -24.20 -19.41
CA CYS A 648 -7.45 -24.31 -19.41
C CYS A 648 -6.83 -23.05 -18.79
N LEU A 649 -6.08 -23.24 -17.72
CA LEU A 649 -5.45 -22.16 -16.95
C LEU A 649 -4.35 -21.45 -17.75
N PHE A 650 -3.51 -22.22 -18.46
CA PHE A 650 -2.33 -21.74 -19.19
C PHE A 650 -2.58 -21.55 -20.70
N GLN A 651 -3.81 -21.24 -21.11
CA GLN A 651 -4.14 -20.97 -22.52
C GLN A 651 -5.02 -19.72 -22.64
N SER A 652 -4.70 -18.83 -23.60
CA SER A 652 -5.46 -17.61 -23.84
C SER A 652 -5.34 -17.07 -25.27
N LYS A 653 -5.11 -17.95 -26.25
CA LYS A 653 -4.95 -17.59 -27.69
C LYS A 653 -3.86 -16.53 -27.90
N THR A 654 -2.68 -16.73 -27.32
CA THR A 654 -1.48 -15.86 -27.39
C THR A 654 -1.59 -14.53 -26.64
N LYS A 655 -2.63 -14.32 -25.85
CA LYS A 655 -2.82 -13.08 -25.08
C LYS A 655 -2.12 -13.08 -23.71
N ASN A 656 -1.65 -14.24 -23.23
CA ASN A 656 -1.02 -14.41 -21.92
C ASN A 656 -1.87 -13.83 -20.76
N LEU A 657 -3.17 -14.15 -20.75
CA LEU A 657 -4.11 -13.69 -19.72
C LEU A 657 -3.94 -14.51 -18.44
N LEU A 658 -3.74 -13.82 -17.30
CA LEU A 658 -3.47 -14.38 -15.94
C LEU A 658 -2.10 -15.06 -15.79
N PHE A 659 -1.71 -15.88 -16.77
CA PHE A 659 -0.45 -16.62 -16.83
C PHE A 659 0.05 -16.61 -18.28
N ASN A 660 1.34 -16.87 -18.50
CA ASN A 660 1.85 -17.05 -19.85
C ASN A 660 1.29 -18.32 -20.52
N ASP A 661 1.01 -18.24 -21.82
CA ASP A 661 0.46 -19.36 -22.60
C ASP A 661 1.48 -20.49 -22.85
N ASN A 662 2.77 -20.23 -22.63
CA ASN A 662 3.83 -21.25 -22.67
C ASN A 662 4.12 -21.89 -21.32
N THR A 663 3.35 -21.57 -20.27
CA THR A 663 3.49 -22.21 -18.97
C THR A 663 3.11 -23.68 -19.09
N GLU A 664 4.01 -24.55 -18.61
CA GLU A 664 3.81 -26.00 -18.53
C GLU A 664 3.11 -26.35 -17.23
N CYS A 665 3.59 -25.79 -16.12
CA CYS A 665 3.03 -25.95 -14.79
C CYS A 665 3.42 -24.79 -13.87
N LEU A 666 2.80 -24.73 -12.70
CA LEU A 666 3.29 -23.94 -11.57
C LEU A 666 4.22 -24.82 -10.72
N ALA A 667 5.49 -24.45 -10.66
CA ALA A 667 6.53 -25.17 -9.93
C ALA A 667 6.73 -24.61 -8.53
N LYS A 668 7.11 -25.49 -7.60
CA LYS A 668 7.47 -25.13 -6.23
C LYS A 668 8.78 -24.34 -6.25
N ILE A 669 8.83 -23.31 -5.41
CA ILE A 669 10.05 -22.54 -5.18
C ILE A 669 10.78 -23.17 -3.97
N PRO A 670 12.04 -23.63 -4.12
CA PRO A 670 12.73 -24.32 -3.03
C PRO A 670 12.96 -23.43 -1.80
N GLY A 671 12.36 -23.80 -0.67
CA GLY A 671 12.49 -23.10 0.61
C GLY A 671 11.63 -21.82 0.71
N LYS A 672 11.55 -21.25 1.93
CA LYS A 672 10.88 -19.97 2.17
C LYS A 672 11.68 -18.84 1.50
N THR A 673 11.32 -18.50 0.27
CA THR A 673 12.14 -17.66 -0.60
C THR A 673 11.62 -16.24 -0.61
N THR A 674 12.47 -15.29 -0.21
CA THR A 674 12.19 -13.86 -0.38
C THR A 674 12.23 -13.48 -1.85
N SER A 675 11.58 -12.38 -2.25
CA SER A 675 11.65 -11.89 -3.63
C SER A 675 13.10 -11.68 -4.09
N GLU A 676 13.99 -11.22 -3.20
CA GLU A 676 15.41 -11.01 -3.51
C GLU A 676 16.14 -12.33 -3.81
N LYS A 677 15.87 -13.38 -3.02
CA LYS A 677 16.45 -14.72 -3.27
C LYS A 677 15.89 -15.35 -4.55
N TYR A 678 14.61 -15.14 -4.85
CA TYR A 678 13.97 -15.65 -6.05
C TYR A 678 14.50 -14.98 -7.32
N LEU A 679 14.61 -13.65 -7.31
CA LEU A 679 15.08 -12.87 -8.45
C LEU A 679 16.59 -13.01 -8.67
N GLY A 680 17.34 -13.27 -7.61
CA GLY A 680 18.80 -13.33 -7.64
C GLY A 680 19.45 -11.97 -7.43
N LYS A 681 20.61 -11.97 -6.77
CA LYS A 681 21.31 -10.75 -6.31
C LYS A 681 21.62 -9.78 -7.44
N GLU A 682 22.10 -10.29 -8.58
CA GLU A 682 22.47 -9.46 -9.73
C GLU A 682 21.27 -8.72 -10.33
N TYR A 683 20.13 -9.40 -10.47
CA TYR A 683 18.89 -8.80 -10.96
C TYR A 683 18.39 -7.70 -10.02
N VAL A 684 18.43 -7.95 -8.71
CA VAL A 684 18.01 -6.98 -7.69
C VAL A 684 18.88 -5.73 -7.74
N ILE A 685 20.20 -5.87 -7.77
CA ILE A 685 21.13 -4.73 -7.86
C ILE A 685 20.90 -3.91 -9.14
N ALA A 686 20.72 -4.59 -10.28
CA ALA A 686 20.45 -3.91 -11.55
C ALA A 686 19.13 -3.13 -11.51
N THR A 687 18.09 -3.74 -10.94
CA THR A 687 16.77 -3.11 -10.77
C THR A 687 16.85 -1.93 -9.81
N GLU A 688 17.53 -2.05 -8.68
CA GLU A 688 17.73 -0.95 -7.71
C GLU A 688 18.40 0.26 -8.36
N ARG A 689 19.46 0.05 -9.15
CA ARG A 689 20.13 1.12 -9.91
C ARG A 689 19.19 1.79 -10.91
N LEU A 690 18.36 1.01 -11.61
CA LEU A 690 17.37 1.56 -12.53
C LEU A 690 16.29 2.37 -11.80
N LYS A 691 15.86 1.92 -10.61
CA LYS A 691 14.86 2.62 -9.80
C LYS A 691 15.34 3.94 -9.20
N GLN A 692 16.65 4.18 -9.14
CA GLN A 692 17.20 5.51 -8.84
C GLN A 692 16.90 6.52 -9.95
N CYS A 693 16.72 6.07 -11.20
CA CYS A 693 16.33 6.94 -12.31
C CYS A 693 14.84 7.31 -12.29
N SER A 694 13.99 6.40 -11.83
CA SER A 694 12.54 6.60 -11.73
C SER A 694 11.95 5.58 -10.75
N SER A 695 11.48 6.08 -9.60
CA SER A 695 10.72 5.29 -8.64
C SER A 695 9.23 5.36 -8.99
N SER A 696 8.50 4.27 -8.77
CA SER A 696 7.05 4.30 -8.92
C SER A 696 6.38 4.83 -7.64
N PRO A 697 5.20 5.48 -7.73
CA PRO A 697 4.48 5.94 -6.54
C PRO A 697 4.16 4.81 -5.53
N LEU A 698 4.09 3.56 -6.00
CA LEU A 698 3.91 2.39 -5.14
C LEU A 698 5.19 2.06 -4.36
N LEU A 699 6.37 2.15 -4.98
CA LEU A 699 7.63 1.93 -4.28
C LEU A 699 7.85 2.98 -3.18
N GLU A 700 7.52 4.25 -3.43
CA GLU A 700 7.56 5.30 -2.40
C GLU A 700 6.59 5.01 -1.25
N ALA A 701 5.38 4.57 -1.57
CA ALA A 701 4.39 4.14 -0.57
C ALA A 701 4.92 2.97 0.27
N CYS A 702 5.51 1.95 -0.35
CA CYS A 702 6.03 0.79 0.38
C CYS A 702 7.27 1.13 1.21
N ALA A 703 8.14 2.01 0.73
CA ALA A 703 9.26 2.54 1.50
C ALA A 703 8.81 3.36 2.72
N PHE A 704 7.66 4.04 2.64
CA PHE A 704 7.05 4.72 3.79
C PHE A 704 6.47 3.73 4.81
N LEU A 705 5.77 2.70 4.34
CA LEU A 705 5.07 1.73 5.20
C LEU A 705 6.01 0.76 5.95
N THR A 706 7.26 0.66 5.51
CA THR A 706 8.28 -0.23 6.08
C THR A 706 9.23 0.48 7.07
N GLN A 707 9.01 1.78 7.33
CA GLN A 707 9.80 2.61 8.26
C GLN A 707 9.48 2.40 9.75
#